data_AF-X7ZHG9-F1
#
_entry.id   AF-X7ZHG9-F1
#
_cell.length_a   1.000
_cell.length_b   1.000
_cell.length_c   1.000
_cell.angle_alpha   90.00
_cell.angle_beta   90.00
_cell.angle_gamma   90.00
#
_symmetry.space_group_name_H-M   'P 1'
#
loop_
_entity.id
_entity.type
_entity.pdbx_description
1 polymer ?
#
loop_
_entity_poly.entity_id
_entity_poly.type
_entity_poly.pdbx_seq_one_letter_code
_entity_poly.pdbx_strand_id
1 'polypeptide(L)'
;MKWVTYRSDDGERAGVLSGDTIYALPPGSALLDLLGGGADGLRTAGEAALRAPAAVVGLADVSLTAPIPRPPSIRDSLCFLDHMRNCQQAMGGGRVLADTWYRIPAFYFACPATVLGPYDDAPTAPGSAWQDFELEIAAVIGTGGTDLTVEQAEQSIVGYTIFNDWSARDLQMLEGQLRIGQAKGKDSGVTLGPYLVTPDELEPYRRGGRLHLQVTALVNDTVIGTGSTGAMDWTFGEVISYASRGVLLRPGDVFGSGTVPTCTLVEHLGDLESFPGWLHEGDVVTLRAEGLGETRQTVRVSKPPHPLMPRRNPDAPPARARVNRAPARVPYTRGLHEVADRVWAWTLPDGGYGWSNAGLVAGDGASLLVDTLFDLALTREMLDAMKPITDRAPITDALITHSNGDHTHGNQLLDPSVRIIAAQGTAEEIAHGMHPEMLARLQTADLGPVATGYARDRFGHFGFGGITVRNADQTFERQLTIEVGGRRVELLNLGPAHTAADSVVHVPEAGVLFAGDLLFIGCTPIVWSGPIENWIAACDAMIALEPSVVVPGHGPVTDSDGIRAVRGYLVHISEQAEAAYRKGLSFVEAVDIIDLGEYATWLDSERVVVNIYQRYRELDPATPRQELLGLLTMQAEWLANR
;
A
#
# COMPACT_ATOMS: atom_id res chain seq x y z
N MET A 1 -5.17 38.94 -12.99
CA MET A 1 -6.50 38.56 -12.46
C MET A 1 -6.54 37.12 -11.95
N LYS A 2 -7.40 36.85 -10.96
CA LYS A 2 -7.74 35.49 -10.50
C LYS A 2 -9.16 35.14 -10.91
N TRP A 3 -9.35 34.00 -11.56
CA TRP A 3 -10.65 33.50 -12.02
C TRP A 3 -11.09 32.29 -11.23
N VAL A 4 -12.39 32.22 -10.93
CA VAL A 4 -13.04 31.13 -10.20
C VAL A 4 -14.24 30.61 -10.96
N THR A 5 -14.54 29.34 -10.73
CA THR A 5 -15.81 28.71 -11.06
C THR A 5 -16.39 28.15 -9.76
N TYR A 6 -17.68 28.36 -9.51
CA TYR A 6 -18.33 28.02 -8.25
C TYR A 6 -19.77 27.54 -8.46
N ARG A 7 -20.27 26.73 -7.52
CA ARG A 7 -21.67 26.28 -7.48
C ARG A 7 -22.54 27.37 -6.85
N SER A 8 -23.64 27.72 -7.53
CA SER A 8 -24.69 28.63 -7.02
C SER A 8 -26.06 27.98 -7.15
N ASP A 9 -27.10 28.60 -6.60
CA ASP A 9 -28.49 28.10 -6.67
C ASP A 9 -28.98 27.89 -8.12
N ASP A 10 -28.50 28.71 -9.07
CA ASP A 10 -28.85 28.65 -10.49
C ASP A 10 -27.88 27.77 -11.32
N GLY A 11 -27.00 27.03 -10.65
CA GLY A 11 -25.97 26.18 -11.26
C GLY A 11 -24.56 26.77 -11.21
N GLU A 12 -23.68 26.25 -12.07
CA GLU A 12 -22.27 26.65 -12.13
C GLU A 12 -22.11 28.08 -12.69
N ARG A 13 -21.33 28.91 -11.99
CA ARG A 13 -21.04 30.30 -12.38
C ARG A 13 -19.54 30.55 -12.37
N ALA A 14 -19.08 31.42 -13.25
CA ALA A 14 -17.71 31.91 -13.30
C ALA A 14 -17.63 33.39 -12.90
N GLY A 15 -16.48 33.81 -12.38
CA GLY A 15 -16.25 35.20 -11.97
C GLY A 15 -14.79 35.54 -11.70
N VAL A 16 -14.54 36.82 -11.50
CA VAL A 16 -13.22 37.33 -11.09
C VAL A 16 -13.17 37.47 -9.58
N LEU A 17 -12.14 36.92 -8.95
CA LEU A 17 -11.86 37.10 -7.53
C LEU A 17 -11.01 38.36 -7.31
N SER A 18 -11.46 39.24 -6.42
CA SER A 18 -10.70 40.39 -5.93
C SER A 18 -10.88 40.52 -4.42
N GLY A 19 -9.78 40.37 -3.68
CA GLY A 19 -9.84 40.12 -2.23
C GLY A 19 -10.61 38.82 -1.97
N ASP A 20 -11.55 38.87 -1.03
CA ASP A 20 -12.43 37.73 -0.67
C ASP A 20 -13.80 37.80 -1.36
N THR A 21 -13.89 38.55 -2.48
CA THR A 21 -15.15 38.82 -3.19
C THR A 21 -15.07 38.38 -4.64
N ILE A 22 -16.10 37.64 -5.08
CA ILE A 22 -16.26 37.19 -6.45
C ILE A 22 -17.22 38.12 -7.19
N TYR A 23 -16.74 38.67 -8.30
CA TYR A 23 -17.49 39.49 -9.24
C TYR A 23 -17.95 38.60 -10.38
N ALA A 24 -19.20 38.16 -10.30
CA ALA A 24 -19.73 37.10 -11.14
C ALA A 24 -20.05 37.58 -12.56
N LEU A 25 -19.76 36.73 -13.54
CA LEU A 25 -20.23 36.88 -14.91
C LEU A 25 -21.74 36.64 -15.00
N PRO A 26 -22.38 37.09 -16.10
CA PRO A 26 -23.78 36.74 -16.38
C PRO A 26 -24.03 35.23 -16.35
N PRO A 27 -25.18 34.76 -15.84
CA PRO A 27 -25.55 33.35 -15.87
C PRO A 27 -25.39 32.73 -17.26
N GLY A 28 -24.90 31.48 -17.33
CA GLY A 28 -24.62 30.79 -18.59
C GLY A 28 -23.28 31.14 -19.25
N SER A 29 -22.49 32.05 -18.68
CA SER A 29 -21.11 32.33 -19.14
C SER A 29 -20.14 31.38 -18.44
N ALA A 30 -19.54 30.44 -19.18
CA ALA A 30 -18.49 29.57 -18.64
C ALA A 30 -17.10 30.22 -18.82
N LEU A 31 -16.19 30.00 -17.86
CA LEU A 31 -14.81 30.47 -17.98
C LEU A 31 -14.14 29.92 -19.24
N LEU A 32 -14.39 28.65 -19.57
CA LEU A 32 -13.87 27.97 -20.75
C LEU A 32 -14.18 28.73 -22.06
N ASP A 33 -15.38 29.27 -22.19
CA ASP A 33 -15.81 29.98 -23.41
C ASP A 33 -15.05 31.30 -23.61
N LEU A 34 -14.55 31.90 -22.52
CA LEU A 34 -13.78 33.14 -22.55
C LEU A 34 -12.31 32.92 -22.93
N LEU A 35 -11.77 31.72 -22.68
CA LEU A 35 -10.34 31.44 -22.88
C LEU A 35 -9.92 31.59 -24.34
N GLY A 36 -10.82 31.31 -25.28
CA GLY A 36 -10.57 31.44 -26.72
C GLY A 36 -10.32 32.88 -27.19
N GLY A 37 -10.66 33.88 -26.37
CA GLY A 37 -10.27 35.28 -26.60
C GLY A 37 -8.81 35.60 -26.24
N GLY A 38 -8.05 34.61 -25.77
CA GLY A 38 -6.67 34.78 -25.28
C GLY A 38 -6.59 35.68 -24.06
N ALA A 39 -5.38 36.13 -23.72
CA ALA A 39 -5.14 36.98 -22.56
C ALA A 39 -5.90 38.33 -22.62
N ASP A 40 -6.02 38.93 -23.82
CA ASP A 40 -6.73 40.20 -24.00
C ASP A 40 -8.25 40.07 -23.84
N GLY A 41 -8.83 39.01 -24.40
CA GLY A 41 -10.26 38.72 -24.25
C GLY A 41 -10.61 38.41 -22.79
N LEU A 42 -9.80 37.58 -22.14
CA LEU A 42 -9.99 37.26 -20.72
C LEU A 42 -9.89 38.52 -19.85
N ARG A 43 -8.86 39.36 -20.05
CA ARG A 43 -8.72 40.63 -19.32
C ARG A 43 -9.93 41.55 -19.51
N THR A 44 -10.39 41.72 -20.75
CA THR A 44 -11.54 42.57 -21.08
C THR A 44 -12.81 42.09 -20.38
N ALA A 45 -13.07 40.78 -20.41
CA ALA A 45 -14.19 40.18 -19.71
C ALA A 45 -14.09 40.38 -18.19
N GLY A 46 -12.89 40.23 -17.63
CA GLY A 46 -12.66 40.39 -16.21
C GLY A 46 -12.84 41.82 -15.72
N GLU A 47 -12.32 42.81 -16.46
CA GLU A 47 -12.57 44.22 -16.16
C GLU A 47 -14.06 44.58 -16.26
N ALA A 48 -14.78 44.00 -17.23
CA ALA A 48 -16.22 44.20 -17.34
C ALA A 48 -16.96 43.63 -16.13
N ALA A 49 -16.60 42.42 -15.68
CA ALA A 49 -17.16 41.80 -14.48
C ALA A 49 -16.90 42.64 -13.22
N LEU A 50 -15.69 43.19 -13.07
CA LEU A 50 -15.35 44.06 -11.93
C LEU A 50 -16.13 45.39 -11.96
N ARG A 51 -16.37 45.96 -13.14
CA ARG A 51 -17.10 47.24 -13.29
C ARG A 51 -18.61 47.09 -13.13
N ALA A 52 -19.19 46.02 -13.67
CA ALA A 52 -20.63 45.79 -13.71
C ALA A 52 -20.94 44.28 -13.53
N PRO A 53 -20.74 43.73 -12.33
CA PRO A 53 -20.96 42.31 -12.07
C PRO A 53 -22.44 41.95 -12.16
N ALA A 54 -22.75 40.74 -12.62
CA ALA A 54 -24.12 40.21 -12.56
C ALA A 54 -24.53 39.86 -11.12
N ALA A 55 -23.55 39.52 -10.26
CA ALA A 55 -23.71 39.37 -8.82
C ALA A 55 -22.36 39.59 -8.13
N VAL A 56 -22.40 39.99 -6.86
CA VAL A 56 -21.22 40.10 -5.98
C VAL A 56 -21.44 39.14 -4.83
N VAL A 57 -20.57 38.15 -4.68
CA VAL A 57 -20.70 37.11 -3.65
C VAL A 57 -19.39 36.96 -2.88
N GLY A 58 -19.48 36.67 -1.58
CA GLY A 58 -18.30 36.36 -0.78
C GLY A 58 -17.72 35.00 -1.17
N LEU A 59 -16.39 34.88 -1.18
CA LEU A 59 -15.72 33.60 -1.46
C LEU A 59 -16.12 32.51 -0.46
N ALA A 60 -16.31 32.89 0.81
CA ALA A 60 -16.74 31.99 1.89
C ALA A 60 -18.22 31.53 1.78
N ASP A 61 -19.02 32.23 0.97
CA ASP A 61 -20.46 31.96 0.83
C ASP A 61 -20.77 30.98 -0.31
N VAL A 62 -19.75 30.48 -1.02
CA VAL A 62 -19.91 29.61 -2.18
C VAL A 62 -18.99 28.39 -2.10
N SER A 63 -19.36 27.33 -2.82
CA SER A 63 -18.48 26.17 -3.03
C SER A 63 -17.76 26.29 -4.35
N LEU A 64 -16.43 26.42 -4.33
CA LEU A 64 -15.62 26.41 -5.54
C LEU A 64 -15.65 25.05 -6.23
N THR A 65 -15.65 25.06 -7.56
CA THR A 65 -15.32 23.90 -8.40
C THR A 65 -13.92 24.11 -8.98
N ALA A 66 -13.43 23.15 -9.77
CA ALA A 66 -12.25 23.40 -10.60
C ALA A 66 -12.48 24.65 -11.48
N PRO A 67 -11.47 25.50 -11.71
CA PRO A 67 -11.62 26.67 -12.57
C PRO A 67 -12.12 26.30 -13.97
N ILE A 68 -11.68 25.13 -14.48
CA ILE A 68 -12.15 24.53 -15.72
C ILE A 68 -12.63 23.11 -15.38
N PRO A 69 -13.91 22.92 -15.03
CA PRO A 69 -14.42 21.62 -14.58
C PRO A 69 -14.39 20.53 -15.66
N ARG A 70 -14.42 20.92 -16.93
CA ARG A 70 -14.46 20.02 -18.08
C ARG A 70 -13.47 20.50 -19.15
N PRO A 71 -12.15 20.37 -18.90
CA PRO A 71 -11.16 20.78 -19.88
C PRO A 71 -11.26 19.91 -21.14
N PRO A 72 -10.99 20.45 -22.35
CA PRO A 72 -11.06 19.65 -23.58
C PRO A 72 -10.06 18.50 -23.61
N SER A 73 -8.87 18.71 -23.04
CA SER A 73 -7.88 17.68 -22.78
C SER A 73 -7.00 18.03 -21.59
N ILE A 74 -6.42 17.01 -20.98
CA ILE A 74 -5.40 17.14 -19.93
C ILE A 74 -4.19 16.32 -20.37
N ARG A 75 -3.02 16.96 -20.39
CA ARG A 75 -1.74 16.30 -20.61
C ARG A 75 -0.86 16.58 -19.42
N ASP A 76 -0.60 15.57 -18.64
CA ASP A 76 0.29 15.72 -17.51
C ASP A 76 1.72 15.35 -17.91
N SER A 77 2.66 16.23 -17.60
CA SER A 77 4.04 16.23 -18.11
C SER A 77 4.99 15.73 -17.04
N LEU A 78 6.24 15.45 -17.40
CA LEU A 78 7.27 15.06 -16.43
C LEU A 78 8.45 16.04 -16.51
N CYS A 79 8.20 17.31 -16.16
CA CYS A 79 9.18 18.38 -16.32
C CYS A 79 10.29 18.36 -15.27
N PHE A 80 10.11 17.67 -14.14
CA PHE A 80 11.09 17.56 -13.07
C PHE A 80 11.82 16.21 -13.17
N LEU A 81 13.03 16.20 -13.71
CA LEU A 81 13.81 14.97 -13.84
C LEU A 81 14.28 14.45 -12.48
N ASP A 82 14.46 15.33 -11.48
CA ASP A 82 14.77 14.89 -10.12
C ASP A 82 13.65 14.09 -9.45
N HIS A 83 12.38 14.41 -9.73
CA HIS A 83 11.25 13.57 -9.31
C HIS A 83 11.39 12.15 -9.87
N MET A 84 11.70 12.02 -11.17
CA MET A 84 11.92 10.71 -11.79
C MET A 84 13.10 9.94 -11.18
N ARG A 85 14.19 10.64 -10.83
CA ARG A 85 15.35 10.03 -10.16
C ARG A 85 14.98 9.52 -8.77
N ASN A 86 14.22 10.30 -8.01
CA ASN A 86 13.78 9.95 -6.66
C ASN A 86 12.82 8.75 -6.71
N CYS A 87 11.84 8.75 -7.60
CA CYS A 87 10.93 7.61 -7.82
C CYS A 87 11.69 6.33 -8.22
N GLN A 88 12.62 6.42 -9.17
CA GLN A 88 13.42 5.27 -9.59
C GLN A 88 14.25 4.70 -8.42
N GLN A 89 14.84 5.58 -7.62
CA GLN A 89 15.61 5.19 -6.43
C GLN A 89 14.72 4.54 -5.36
N ALA A 90 13.57 5.13 -5.02
CA ALA A 90 12.63 4.62 -4.03
C ALA A 90 12.05 3.25 -4.42
N MET A 91 11.91 3.00 -5.73
CA MET A 91 11.50 1.69 -6.26
C MET A 91 12.63 0.65 -6.33
N GLY A 92 13.85 0.97 -5.88
CA GLY A 92 15.00 0.06 -5.82
C GLY A 92 15.94 0.14 -7.03
N GLY A 93 15.72 1.08 -7.94
CA GLY A 93 16.63 1.38 -9.04
C GLY A 93 17.74 2.37 -8.66
N GLY A 94 18.57 2.73 -9.64
CA GLY A 94 19.56 3.81 -9.47
C GLY A 94 18.98 5.20 -9.71
N ARG A 95 19.78 6.26 -9.57
CA ARG A 95 19.40 7.64 -9.94
C ARG A 95 19.72 8.01 -11.39
N VAL A 96 20.27 7.10 -12.18
CA VAL A 96 20.63 7.37 -13.57
C VAL A 96 19.41 7.18 -14.46
N LEU A 97 18.98 8.26 -15.11
CA LEU A 97 17.90 8.24 -16.10
C LEU A 97 18.45 7.84 -17.48
N ALA A 98 17.61 7.18 -18.28
CA ALA A 98 17.91 6.91 -19.68
C ALA A 98 18.11 8.21 -20.50
N ASP A 99 18.97 8.16 -21.53
CA ASP A 99 19.28 9.30 -22.41
C ASP A 99 18.03 9.98 -23.00
N THR A 100 16.97 9.21 -23.26
CA THR A 100 15.70 9.70 -23.82
C THR A 100 15.07 10.84 -23.01
N TRP A 101 15.23 10.84 -21.67
CA TRP A 101 14.68 11.87 -20.78
C TRP A 101 15.24 13.28 -21.05
N TYR A 102 16.42 13.37 -21.66
CA TYR A 102 17.09 14.63 -22.01
C TYR A 102 16.87 15.03 -23.48
N ARG A 103 16.24 14.16 -24.27
CA ARG A 103 16.03 14.37 -25.71
C ARG A 103 14.63 14.84 -26.05
N ILE A 104 13.64 14.38 -25.30
CA ILE A 104 12.23 14.75 -25.48
C ILE A 104 11.55 14.93 -24.13
N PRO A 105 10.64 15.91 -23.98
CA PRO A 105 9.77 15.97 -22.81
C PRO A 105 8.76 14.82 -22.86
N ALA A 106 8.50 14.21 -21.70
CA ALA A 106 7.49 13.18 -21.56
C ALA A 106 6.17 13.79 -21.03
N PHE A 107 5.05 13.24 -21.49
CA PHE A 107 3.72 13.50 -20.95
C PHE A 107 2.81 12.31 -21.22
N TYR A 108 1.71 12.21 -20.46
CA TYR A 108 0.62 11.26 -20.72
C TYR A 108 -0.72 11.98 -20.74
N PHE A 109 -1.78 11.31 -21.20
CA PHE A 109 -3.13 11.87 -21.20
C PHE A 109 -3.85 11.49 -19.91
N ALA A 110 -4.16 12.48 -19.07
CA ALA A 110 -5.02 12.30 -17.91
C ALA A 110 -6.50 12.42 -18.32
N CYS A 111 -7.38 11.80 -17.54
CA CYS A 111 -8.81 11.71 -17.87
C CYS A 111 -9.55 13.01 -17.52
N PRO A 112 -10.09 13.77 -18.50
CA PRO A 112 -10.83 15.00 -18.20
C PRO A 112 -12.16 14.75 -17.47
N ALA A 113 -12.65 13.50 -17.47
CA ALA A 113 -13.91 13.14 -16.83
C ALA A 113 -13.81 13.00 -15.30
N THR A 114 -12.59 12.99 -14.75
CA THR A 114 -12.34 12.80 -13.32
C THR A 114 -11.72 14.04 -12.65
N VAL A 115 -11.96 15.23 -13.24
CA VAL A 115 -11.56 16.50 -12.64
C VAL A 115 -12.36 16.76 -11.37
N LEU A 116 -11.63 17.07 -10.29
CA LEU A 116 -12.14 17.44 -8.98
C LEU A 116 -11.89 18.93 -8.72
N GLY A 117 -12.80 19.57 -7.99
CA GLY A 117 -12.59 20.92 -7.46
C GLY A 117 -11.59 20.96 -6.31
N PRO A 118 -11.12 22.16 -5.94
CA PRO A 118 -10.05 22.35 -4.96
C PRO A 118 -10.39 21.85 -3.55
N TYR A 119 -11.68 21.66 -3.26
CA TYR A 119 -12.20 21.23 -1.95
C TYR A 119 -13.20 20.07 -2.06
N ASP A 120 -13.27 19.41 -3.23
CA ASP A 120 -14.06 18.19 -3.37
C ASP A 120 -13.32 17.02 -2.68
N ASP A 121 -14.05 16.03 -2.19
CA ASP A 121 -13.47 14.78 -1.70
C ASP A 121 -12.81 14.01 -2.85
N ALA A 122 -11.67 13.38 -2.58
CA ALA A 122 -10.89 12.63 -3.57
C ALA A 122 -11.09 11.12 -3.41
N PRO A 123 -11.66 10.41 -4.41
CA PRO A 123 -11.81 8.97 -4.34
C PRO A 123 -10.46 8.27 -4.54
N THR A 124 -10.18 7.23 -3.75
CA THR A 124 -9.07 6.32 -4.05
C THR A 124 -9.34 5.57 -5.35
N ALA A 125 -8.31 5.14 -6.07
CA ALA A 125 -8.50 4.27 -7.21
C ALA A 125 -9.10 2.93 -6.74
N PRO A 126 -10.17 2.43 -7.37
CA PRO A 126 -10.80 1.17 -6.97
C PRO A 126 -9.78 0.01 -6.88
N GLY A 127 -9.62 -0.53 -5.68
CA GLY A 127 -8.75 -1.69 -5.41
C GLY A 127 -7.27 -1.34 -5.19
N SER A 128 -6.91 -0.07 -5.18
CA SER A 128 -5.55 0.35 -4.82
C SER A 128 -5.34 0.30 -3.31
N ALA A 129 -4.17 -0.20 -2.90
CA ALA A 129 -3.64 -0.04 -1.56
C ALA A 129 -2.65 1.15 -1.48
N TRP A 130 -2.07 1.56 -2.60
CA TRP A 130 -0.98 2.55 -2.65
C TRP A 130 -1.46 3.86 -3.25
N GLN A 131 -2.46 4.45 -2.60
CA GLN A 131 -2.99 5.74 -3.01
C GLN A 131 -2.02 6.86 -2.61
N ASP A 132 -1.77 7.75 -3.55
CA ASP A 132 -0.79 8.83 -3.47
C ASP A 132 -1.37 10.12 -4.07
N PHE A 133 -0.75 11.24 -3.72
CA PHE A 133 -0.98 12.56 -4.28
C PHE A 133 0.31 13.06 -4.96
N GLU A 134 0.19 14.03 -5.85
CA GLU A 134 1.31 14.62 -6.56
C GLU A 134 1.08 16.12 -6.71
N LEU A 135 1.82 16.94 -5.95
CA LEU A 135 1.68 18.39 -6.02
C LEU A 135 2.38 18.96 -7.27
N GLU A 136 1.57 19.62 -8.08
CA GLU A 136 1.96 20.21 -9.35
C GLU A 136 1.35 21.60 -9.54
N ILE A 137 1.77 22.25 -10.62
CA ILE A 137 1.04 23.37 -11.20
C ILE A 137 0.68 23.01 -12.65
N ALA A 138 -0.34 23.64 -13.18
CA ALA A 138 -0.71 23.49 -14.58
C ALA A 138 -0.75 24.82 -15.32
N ALA A 139 -0.36 24.78 -16.59
CA ALA A 139 -0.58 25.84 -17.56
C ALA A 139 -1.86 25.55 -18.36
N VAL A 140 -2.65 26.59 -18.62
CA VAL A 140 -3.88 26.49 -19.41
C VAL A 140 -3.71 27.26 -20.72
N ILE A 141 -4.06 26.62 -21.83
CA ILE A 141 -4.02 27.24 -23.17
C ILE A 141 -5.19 28.22 -23.33
N GLY A 142 -4.93 29.45 -23.77
CA GLY A 142 -5.96 30.39 -24.24
C GLY A 142 -6.03 30.46 -25.75
N THR A 143 -4.88 30.66 -26.40
CA THR A 143 -4.80 30.72 -27.87
C THR A 143 -4.33 29.38 -28.41
N GLY A 144 -5.25 28.61 -28.99
CA GLY A 144 -4.92 27.31 -29.60
C GLY A 144 -3.97 27.41 -30.81
N GLY A 145 -3.47 26.28 -31.28
CA GLY A 145 -2.62 26.19 -32.46
C GLY A 145 -1.97 24.83 -32.67
N THR A 146 -1.28 24.67 -33.79
CA THR A 146 -0.60 23.43 -34.20
C THR A 146 0.85 23.76 -34.55
N ASP A 147 1.78 22.84 -34.28
CA ASP A 147 3.21 22.98 -34.61
C ASP A 147 3.83 24.28 -34.07
N LEU A 148 3.46 24.65 -32.84
CA LEU A 148 3.89 25.89 -32.20
C LEU A 148 5.41 25.88 -31.94
N THR A 149 6.08 27.02 -32.15
CA THR A 149 7.42 27.24 -31.59
C THR A 149 7.35 27.36 -30.06
N VAL A 150 8.48 27.23 -29.37
CA VAL A 150 8.54 27.37 -27.90
C VAL A 150 8.00 28.74 -27.45
N GLU A 151 8.33 29.80 -28.18
CA GLU A 151 7.86 31.16 -27.86
C GLU A 151 6.35 31.31 -28.09
N GLN A 152 5.82 30.74 -29.18
CA GLN A 152 4.38 30.73 -29.44
C GLN A 152 3.62 29.91 -28.40
N ALA A 153 4.22 28.80 -27.96
CA ALA A 153 3.68 27.94 -26.92
C ALA A 153 3.67 28.60 -25.53
N GLU A 154 4.70 29.37 -25.18
CA GLU A 154 4.69 30.15 -23.93
C GLU A 154 3.63 31.29 -24.00
N GLN A 155 3.52 31.96 -25.16
CA GLN A 155 2.54 33.04 -25.37
C GLN A 155 1.09 32.55 -25.41
N SER A 156 0.85 31.27 -25.70
CA SER A 156 -0.50 30.71 -25.73
C SER A 156 -1.08 30.45 -24.34
N ILE A 157 -0.26 30.48 -23.28
CA ILE A 157 -0.68 30.24 -21.90
C ILE A 157 -1.48 31.45 -21.39
N VAL A 158 -2.73 31.21 -21.00
CA VAL A 158 -3.65 32.25 -20.50
C VAL A 158 -3.70 32.32 -18.98
N GLY A 159 -3.25 31.28 -18.29
CA GLY A 159 -3.14 31.25 -16.84
C GLY A 159 -2.60 29.95 -16.29
N TYR A 160 -2.43 29.94 -14.97
CA TYR A 160 -1.92 28.81 -14.20
C TYR A 160 -2.84 28.48 -13.03
N THR A 161 -2.81 27.23 -12.59
CA THR A 161 -3.59 26.70 -11.44
C THR A 161 -2.77 25.65 -10.69
N ILE A 162 -3.09 25.33 -9.43
CA ILE A 162 -2.56 24.11 -8.79
C ILE A 162 -3.17 22.91 -9.50
N PHE A 163 -2.36 21.86 -9.63
CA PHE A 163 -2.72 20.57 -10.18
C PHE A 163 -2.34 19.49 -9.15
N ASN A 164 -3.24 18.57 -8.85
CA ASN A 164 -2.93 17.37 -8.08
C ASN A 164 -3.20 16.14 -8.94
N ASP A 165 -2.17 15.35 -9.20
CA ASP A 165 -2.31 14.09 -9.95
C ASP A 165 -2.53 12.90 -9.00
N TRP A 166 -3.79 12.50 -8.79
CA TRP A 166 -4.09 11.40 -7.87
C TRP A 166 -3.62 10.06 -8.43
N SER A 167 -2.70 9.43 -7.72
CA SER A 167 -1.93 8.30 -8.22
C SER A 167 -2.14 7.05 -7.40
N ALA A 168 -2.51 5.95 -8.06
CA ALA A 168 -2.51 4.62 -7.47
C ALA A 168 -1.26 3.86 -7.92
N ARG A 169 -0.21 3.87 -7.07
CA ARG A 169 1.14 3.43 -7.45
C ARG A 169 1.21 1.94 -7.75
N ASP A 170 0.47 1.14 -7.01
CA ASP A 170 0.36 -0.30 -7.20
C ASP A 170 -0.27 -0.65 -8.56
N LEU A 171 -1.37 0.02 -8.93
CA LEU A 171 -1.99 -0.14 -10.25
C LEU A 171 -1.07 0.38 -11.37
N GLN A 172 -0.44 1.53 -11.16
CA GLN A 172 0.53 2.11 -12.09
C GLN A 172 1.71 1.16 -12.36
N MET A 173 2.25 0.51 -11.32
CA MET A 173 3.34 -0.46 -11.46
C MET A 173 2.90 -1.70 -12.24
N LEU A 174 1.70 -2.22 -11.97
CA LEU A 174 1.15 -3.37 -12.67
C LEU A 174 0.90 -3.06 -14.16
N GLU A 175 0.25 -1.93 -14.46
CA GLU A 175 -0.05 -1.52 -15.83
C GLU A 175 1.20 -1.14 -16.63
N GLY A 176 2.24 -0.61 -15.95
CA GLY A 176 3.53 -0.28 -16.55
C GLY A 176 4.19 -1.48 -17.26
N GLN A 177 3.90 -2.70 -16.83
CA GLN A 177 4.38 -3.94 -17.46
C GLN A 177 3.85 -4.11 -18.89
N LEU A 178 2.69 -3.54 -19.21
CA LEU A 178 2.09 -3.57 -20.56
C LEU A 178 2.84 -2.64 -21.53
N ARG A 179 3.58 -1.65 -21.03
CA ARG A 179 4.34 -0.66 -21.81
C ARG A 179 3.49 0.14 -22.81
N ILE A 180 2.23 0.41 -22.46
CA ILE A 180 1.29 1.19 -23.29
C ILE A 180 0.94 2.57 -22.69
N GLY A 181 1.62 2.97 -21.60
CA GLY A 181 1.38 4.24 -20.90
C GLY A 181 0.54 4.06 -19.63
N GLN A 182 0.10 5.19 -19.07
CA GLN A 182 -0.70 5.23 -17.84
C GLN A 182 -2.18 4.92 -18.14
N ALA A 183 -2.86 4.23 -17.22
CA ALA A 183 -4.29 3.94 -17.31
C ALA A 183 -4.96 4.05 -15.93
N LYS A 184 -5.44 2.96 -15.32
CA LYS A 184 -6.19 2.98 -14.07
C LYS A 184 -5.38 3.52 -12.89
N GLY A 185 -4.05 3.44 -12.93
CA GLY A 185 -3.17 4.08 -11.95
C GLY A 185 -3.29 5.62 -11.88
N LYS A 186 -3.85 6.27 -12.90
CA LYS A 186 -3.99 7.73 -13.03
C LYS A 186 -5.42 8.19 -13.34
N ASP A 187 -6.38 7.26 -13.32
CA ASP A 187 -7.76 7.53 -13.75
C ASP A 187 -8.69 7.91 -12.57
N SER A 188 -8.16 7.92 -11.33
CA SER A 188 -8.96 8.13 -10.11
C SER A 188 -9.35 9.60 -9.90
N GLY A 189 -8.50 10.55 -10.31
CA GLY A 189 -8.86 11.96 -10.35
C GLY A 189 -7.70 12.89 -10.64
N VAL A 190 -8.04 14.10 -11.06
CA VAL A 190 -7.12 15.24 -11.14
C VAL A 190 -7.76 16.41 -10.41
N THR A 191 -7.10 17.02 -9.45
CA THR A 191 -7.63 18.26 -8.84
C THR A 191 -7.06 19.48 -9.51
N LEU A 192 -7.93 20.41 -9.90
CA LEU A 192 -7.54 21.72 -10.41
C LEU A 192 -8.10 22.81 -9.50
N GLY A 193 -7.27 23.76 -9.09
CA GLY A 193 -7.76 24.98 -8.45
C GLY A 193 -6.74 25.62 -7.50
N PRO A 194 -7.20 26.43 -6.54
CA PRO A 194 -8.57 26.96 -6.45
C PRO A 194 -8.88 28.00 -7.53
N TYR A 195 -7.86 28.55 -8.19
CA TYR A 195 -7.99 29.67 -9.14
C TYR A 195 -7.29 29.39 -10.46
N LEU A 196 -7.82 29.96 -11.54
CA LEU A 196 -7.03 30.22 -12.74
C LEU A 196 -6.42 31.63 -12.62
N VAL A 197 -5.10 31.70 -12.46
CA VAL A 197 -4.36 32.95 -12.23
C VAL A 197 -3.66 33.37 -13.51
N THR A 198 -3.90 34.60 -13.97
CA THR A 198 -3.28 35.09 -15.21
C THR A 198 -1.79 35.40 -15.04
N PRO A 199 -0.96 35.30 -16.10
CA PRO A 199 0.49 35.44 -16.00
C PRO A 199 0.98 36.76 -15.37
N ASP A 200 0.26 37.87 -15.57
CA ASP A 200 0.59 39.18 -15.01
C ASP A 200 0.58 39.23 -13.47
N GLU A 201 -0.30 38.46 -12.82
CA GLU A 201 -0.32 38.36 -11.35
C GLU A 201 0.87 37.57 -10.78
N LEU A 202 1.47 36.72 -11.62
CA LEU A 202 2.56 35.85 -11.24
C LEU A 202 3.94 36.42 -11.61
N GLU A 203 3.99 37.55 -12.31
CA GLU A 203 5.23 38.23 -12.67
C GLU A 203 6.15 38.54 -11.47
N PRO A 204 5.64 38.89 -10.26
CA PRO A 204 6.48 39.04 -9.07
C PRO A 204 7.29 37.80 -8.70
N TYR A 205 6.89 36.60 -9.16
CA TYR A 205 7.56 35.32 -8.93
C TYR A 205 8.44 34.87 -10.11
N ARG A 206 8.50 35.64 -11.19
CA ARG A 206 9.32 35.28 -12.36
C ARG A 206 10.79 35.62 -12.11
N ARG A 207 11.70 34.65 -12.33
CA ARG A 207 13.16 34.82 -12.21
C ARG A 207 13.83 34.12 -13.38
N GLY A 208 14.77 34.80 -14.05
CA GLY A 208 15.47 34.22 -15.20
C GLY A 208 14.54 33.74 -16.33
N GLY A 209 13.38 34.38 -16.50
CA GLY A 209 12.35 33.99 -17.48
C GLY A 209 11.44 32.85 -17.04
N ARG A 210 11.71 32.19 -15.92
CA ARG A 210 10.95 31.05 -15.40
C ARG A 210 10.08 31.46 -14.22
N LEU A 211 9.02 30.69 -13.96
CA LEU A 211 8.14 30.91 -12.82
C LEU A 211 8.69 30.15 -11.59
N HIS A 212 9.02 30.86 -10.52
CA HIS A 212 9.57 30.31 -9.29
C HIS A 212 8.56 30.43 -8.14
N LEU A 213 7.55 29.58 -8.13
CA LEU A 213 6.62 29.46 -7.00
C LEU A 213 7.22 28.51 -5.98
N GLN A 214 7.19 28.86 -4.70
CA GLN A 214 7.37 27.88 -3.63
C GLN A 214 6.09 27.07 -3.47
N VAL A 215 6.26 25.77 -3.21
CA VAL A 215 5.15 24.84 -2.99
C VAL A 215 5.33 24.05 -1.71
N THR A 216 4.23 23.60 -1.12
CA THR A 216 4.23 22.76 0.08
C THR A 216 3.08 21.78 0.02
N ALA A 217 3.39 20.51 0.27
CA ALA A 217 2.41 19.44 0.39
C ALA A 217 2.30 18.95 1.84
N LEU A 218 1.06 18.82 2.31
CA LEU A 218 0.76 18.32 3.65
C LEU A 218 -0.24 17.16 3.58
N VAL A 219 -0.07 16.19 4.48
CA VAL A 219 -1.07 15.15 4.78
C VAL A 219 -1.37 15.25 6.28
N ASN A 220 -2.65 15.40 6.65
CA ASN A 220 -3.08 15.53 8.04
C ASN A 220 -2.26 16.58 8.83
N ASP A 221 -2.10 17.76 8.23
CA ASP A 221 -1.30 18.89 8.75
C ASP A 221 0.21 18.63 8.93
N THR A 222 0.71 17.45 8.53
CA THR A 222 2.13 17.10 8.52
C THR A 222 2.73 17.41 7.15
N VAL A 223 3.84 18.15 7.13
CA VAL A 223 4.56 18.48 5.89
C VAL A 223 5.23 17.22 5.35
N ILE A 224 4.81 16.81 4.15
CA ILE A 224 5.43 15.69 3.42
C ILE A 224 6.59 16.19 2.57
N GLY A 225 6.43 17.36 1.92
CA GLY A 225 7.42 17.90 1.02
C GLY A 225 7.26 19.39 0.74
N THR A 226 8.37 19.99 0.33
CA THR A 226 8.44 21.39 -0.12
C THR A 226 9.36 21.48 -1.32
N GLY A 227 9.05 22.37 -2.26
CA GLY A 227 9.89 22.55 -3.43
C GLY A 227 9.61 23.84 -4.17
N SER A 228 10.14 23.94 -5.39
CA SER A 228 9.91 25.10 -6.25
C SER A 228 9.70 24.71 -7.70
N THR A 229 8.76 25.38 -8.36
CA THR A 229 8.51 25.22 -9.80
C THR A 229 9.69 25.69 -10.66
N GLY A 230 10.61 26.47 -10.09
CA GLY A 230 11.84 26.89 -10.77
C GLY A 230 12.80 25.74 -11.08
N ALA A 231 12.61 24.57 -10.47
CA ALA A 231 13.43 23.38 -10.67
C ALA A 231 13.05 22.56 -11.92
N MET A 232 12.05 22.99 -12.71
CA MET A 232 11.68 22.31 -13.96
C MET A 232 12.88 22.23 -14.92
N ASP A 233 13.21 21.03 -15.38
CA ASP A 233 14.20 20.81 -16.45
C ASP A 233 13.62 21.20 -17.81
N TRP A 234 12.36 20.81 -18.07
CA TRP A 234 11.59 21.20 -19.25
C TRP A 234 10.58 22.30 -18.93
N THR A 235 10.58 23.39 -19.68
CA THR A 235 9.59 24.49 -19.51
C THR A 235 8.24 24.12 -20.12
N PHE A 236 7.16 24.76 -19.66
CA PHE A 236 5.83 24.60 -20.29
C PHE A 236 5.87 24.91 -21.79
N GLY A 237 6.54 25.99 -22.21
CA GLY A 237 6.71 26.31 -23.63
C GLY A 237 7.35 25.18 -24.45
N GLU A 238 8.37 24.51 -23.90
CA GLU A 238 9.01 23.35 -24.56
C GLU A 238 8.07 22.15 -24.67
N VAL A 239 7.37 21.81 -23.58
CA VAL A 239 6.44 20.67 -23.58
C VAL A 239 5.25 20.92 -24.50
N ILE A 240 4.65 22.10 -24.44
CA ILE A 240 3.49 22.49 -25.26
C ILE A 240 3.91 22.54 -26.74
N SER A 241 5.08 23.11 -27.06
CA SER A 241 5.64 23.07 -28.42
C SER A 241 5.77 21.64 -28.93
N TYR A 242 6.36 20.74 -28.12
CA TYR A 242 6.48 19.33 -28.46
C TYR A 242 5.12 18.64 -28.65
N ALA A 243 4.18 18.87 -27.75
CA ALA A 243 2.85 18.26 -27.77
C ALA A 243 1.93 18.79 -28.88
N SER A 244 2.20 19.99 -29.42
CA SER A 244 1.44 20.58 -30.53
C SER A 244 1.83 20.03 -31.91
N ARG A 245 2.85 19.18 -32.00
CA ARG A 245 3.36 18.66 -33.28
C ARG A 245 2.30 17.80 -33.97
N GLY A 246 1.77 18.27 -35.10
CA GLY A 246 0.73 17.61 -35.88
C GLY A 246 -0.65 17.52 -35.19
N VAL A 247 -0.87 18.23 -34.07
CA VAL A 247 -2.12 18.21 -33.32
C VAL A 247 -2.54 19.64 -32.92
N LEU A 248 -3.80 19.99 -33.20
CA LEU A 248 -4.38 21.27 -32.77
C LEU A 248 -4.61 21.29 -31.26
N LEU A 249 -3.91 22.17 -30.56
CA LEU A 249 -4.22 22.55 -29.18
C LEU A 249 -5.41 23.51 -29.17
N ARG A 250 -6.28 23.37 -28.17
CA ARG A 250 -7.52 24.13 -28.03
C ARG A 250 -7.47 25.03 -26.80
N PRO A 251 -8.19 26.17 -26.81
CA PRO A 251 -8.44 26.93 -25.59
C PRO A 251 -9.03 26.03 -24.50
N GLY A 252 -8.47 26.10 -23.30
CA GLY A 252 -8.82 25.28 -22.15
C GLY A 252 -8.06 23.95 -22.03
N ASP A 253 -7.23 23.57 -23.00
CA ASP A 253 -6.31 22.43 -22.81
C ASP A 253 -5.41 22.71 -21.60
N VAL A 254 -5.25 21.70 -20.74
CA VAL A 254 -4.51 21.78 -19.48
C VAL A 254 -3.22 20.97 -19.62
N PHE A 255 -2.09 21.59 -19.26
CA PHE A 255 -0.79 20.93 -19.19
C PHE A 255 -0.30 20.94 -17.74
N GLY A 256 -0.22 19.77 -17.11
CA GLY A 256 0.41 19.58 -15.80
C GLY A 256 1.93 19.68 -15.91
N SER A 257 2.60 20.11 -14.84
CA SER A 257 4.05 20.25 -14.82
C SER A 257 4.77 18.93 -14.59
N GLY A 258 4.08 17.91 -14.08
CA GLY A 258 4.73 16.85 -13.33
C GLY A 258 5.04 17.30 -11.91
N THR A 259 5.22 16.30 -11.06
CA THR A 259 5.34 16.47 -9.61
C THR A 259 6.58 17.27 -9.24
N VAL A 260 6.38 18.30 -8.40
CA VAL A 260 7.51 19.00 -7.80
C VAL A 260 8.24 18.03 -6.87
N PRO A 261 9.57 17.85 -7.00
CA PRO A 261 10.31 16.86 -6.21
C PRO A 261 10.00 16.95 -4.71
N THR A 262 9.95 15.81 -4.04
CA THR A 262 9.55 15.57 -2.64
C THR A 262 8.07 15.73 -2.30
N CYS A 263 7.26 16.31 -3.21
CA CYS A 263 5.86 16.63 -2.93
C CYS A 263 4.90 15.51 -3.39
N THR A 264 5.25 14.27 -3.07
CA THR A 264 4.48 13.04 -3.29
C THR A 264 4.96 11.96 -2.32
N LEU A 265 4.15 10.95 -1.99
CA LEU A 265 4.52 9.90 -1.02
C LEU A 265 5.54 8.92 -1.60
N VAL A 266 5.43 8.54 -2.87
CA VAL A 266 6.29 7.49 -3.46
C VAL A 266 7.79 7.79 -3.37
N GLU A 267 8.19 9.06 -3.38
CA GLU A 267 9.61 9.45 -3.24
C GLU A 267 10.20 9.12 -1.87
N HIS A 268 9.34 8.95 -0.85
CA HIS A 268 9.74 8.64 0.53
C HIS A 268 9.73 7.13 0.81
N LEU A 269 9.28 6.29 -0.13
CA LEU A 269 9.20 4.83 0.03
C LEU A 269 10.57 4.16 0.24
N GLY A 270 11.66 4.82 -0.18
CA GLY A 270 13.02 4.27 -0.10
C GLY A 270 13.56 4.16 1.33
N ASP A 271 12.98 4.87 2.30
CA ASP A 271 13.32 4.79 3.72
C ASP A 271 12.06 4.46 4.51
N LEU A 272 11.87 3.17 4.81
CA LEU A 272 10.65 2.68 5.45
C LEU A 272 10.47 3.21 6.88
N GLU A 273 11.54 3.63 7.57
CA GLU A 273 11.43 4.22 8.91
C GLU A 273 10.84 5.63 8.86
N SER A 274 11.08 6.38 7.78
CA SER A 274 10.59 7.76 7.62
C SER A 274 9.42 7.87 6.63
N PHE A 275 9.03 6.78 5.96
CA PHE A 275 7.89 6.75 5.07
C PHE A 275 6.58 7.03 5.86
N PRO A 276 5.84 8.11 5.52
CA PRO A 276 4.65 8.50 6.27
C PRO A 276 3.44 7.56 6.08
N GLY A 277 3.55 6.55 5.21
CA GLY A 277 2.44 5.68 4.81
C GLY A 277 1.75 6.14 3.52
N TRP A 278 0.95 5.25 2.92
CA TRP A 278 0.05 5.60 1.82
C TRP A 278 -1.23 6.27 2.33
N LEU A 279 -2.02 6.87 1.45
CA LEU A 279 -3.27 7.55 1.84
C LEU A 279 -4.40 6.56 2.14
N HIS A 280 -5.14 6.83 3.23
CA HIS A 280 -6.29 6.05 3.70
C HIS A 280 -7.59 6.87 3.76
N GLU A 281 -8.71 6.20 4.07
CA GLU A 281 -10.00 6.86 4.33
C GLU A 281 -9.85 7.97 5.38
N GLY A 282 -10.31 9.17 5.03
CA GLY A 282 -10.34 10.30 5.96
C GLY A 282 -9.07 11.15 5.98
N ASP A 283 -7.97 10.71 5.37
CA ASP A 283 -6.77 11.53 5.26
C ASP A 283 -7.06 12.83 4.50
N VAL A 284 -6.44 13.92 4.96
CA VAL A 284 -6.60 15.24 4.35
C VAL A 284 -5.29 15.65 3.68
N VAL A 285 -5.33 15.79 2.36
CA VAL A 285 -4.23 16.31 1.56
C VAL A 285 -4.43 17.82 1.36
N THR A 286 -3.46 18.63 1.77
CA THR A 286 -3.47 20.10 1.58
C THR A 286 -2.27 20.51 0.74
N LEU A 287 -2.51 21.17 -0.39
CA LEU A 287 -1.47 21.55 -1.34
C LEU A 287 -1.45 23.06 -1.53
N ARG A 288 -0.27 23.66 -1.36
CA ARG A 288 -0.06 25.11 -1.44
C ARG A 288 0.92 25.45 -2.54
N ALA A 289 0.62 26.49 -3.30
CA ALA A 289 1.57 27.12 -4.21
C ALA A 289 1.45 28.65 -4.14
N GLU A 290 2.59 29.33 -3.98
CA GLU A 290 2.63 30.79 -3.93
C GLU A 290 1.93 31.42 -5.13
N GLY A 291 1.14 32.47 -4.90
CA GLY A 291 0.36 33.15 -5.94
C GLY A 291 -0.88 32.39 -6.44
N LEU A 292 -0.89 31.05 -6.39
CA LEU A 292 -1.97 30.18 -6.89
C LEU A 292 -2.99 29.77 -5.83
N GLY A 293 -2.62 29.76 -4.54
CA GLY A 293 -3.53 29.51 -3.43
C GLY A 293 -3.33 28.14 -2.79
N GLU A 294 -4.43 27.52 -2.36
CA GLU A 294 -4.44 26.26 -1.63
C GLU A 294 -5.61 25.37 -2.09
N THR A 295 -5.35 24.08 -2.28
CA THR A 295 -6.37 23.03 -2.37
C THR A 295 -6.34 22.17 -1.10
N ARG A 296 -7.49 21.62 -0.73
CA ARG A 296 -7.62 20.74 0.44
C ARG A 296 -8.68 19.67 0.16
N GLN A 297 -8.26 18.42 0.01
CA GLN A 297 -9.13 17.30 -0.32
C GLN A 297 -9.11 16.25 0.78
N THR A 298 -10.27 15.67 1.10
CA THR A 298 -10.34 14.50 1.97
C THR A 298 -10.40 13.23 1.13
N VAL A 299 -9.57 12.24 1.45
CA VAL A 299 -9.52 10.95 0.77
C VAL A 299 -10.73 10.10 1.16
N ARG A 300 -11.36 9.48 0.16
CA ARG A 300 -12.52 8.59 0.29
C ARG A 300 -12.24 7.26 -0.40
N VAL A 301 -12.35 6.16 0.31
CA VAL A 301 -12.14 4.82 -0.22
C VAL A 301 -13.24 4.48 -1.22
N SER A 302 -12.82 4.16 -2.45
CA SER A 302 -13.71 3.62 -3.47
C SER A 302 -14.13 2.20 -3.16
N LYS A 303 -15.29 1.79 -3.68
CA LYS A 303 -15.70 0.38 -3.65
C LYS A 303 -14.68 -0.49 -4.39
N PRO A 304 -14.45 -1.74 -3.94
CA PRO A 304 -13.61 -2.69 -4.66
C PRO A 304 -14.09 -2.88 -6.11
N PRO A 305 -13.17 -3.06 -7.07
CA PRO A 305 -13.53 -3.28 -8.46
C PRO A 305 -14.21 -4.64 -8.62
N HIS A 306 -15.04 -4.78 -9.65
CA HIS A 306 -15.53 -6.10 -10.05
C HIS A 306 -14.36 -6.93 -10.59
N PRO A 307 -14.12 -8.14 -10.05
CA PRO A 307 -12.97 -8.94 -10.47
C PRO A 307 -13.15 -9.43 -11.91
N LEU A 308 -12.07 -9.36 -12.68
CA LEU A 308 -11.99 -10.01 -13.99
C LEU A 308 -11.41 -11.41 -13.80
N MET A 309 -11.98 -12.39 -14.51
CA MET A 309 -11.38 -13.73 -14.53
C MET A 309 -9.99 -13.67 -15.20
N PRO A 310 -8.92 -14.11 -14.51
CA PRO A 310 -7.59 -14.15 -15.11
C PRO A 310 -7.59 -15.00 -16.38
N ARG A 311 -6.89 -14.54 -17.41
CA ARG A 311 -6.66 -15.34 -18.61
C ARG A 311 -5.47 -16.26 -18.36
N ARG A 312 -5.64 -17.54 -18.72
CA ARG A 312 -4.54 -18.49 -18.70
C ARG A 312 -3.45 -18.02 -19.65
N ASN A 313 -2.23 -17.86 -19.15
CA ASN A 313 -1.06 -17.70 -19.99
C ASN A 313 -0.71 -19.08 -20.60
N PRO A 314 -0.83 -19.28 -21.93
CA PRO A 314 -0.54 -20.56 -22.56
C PRO A 314 0.95 -20.93 -22.48
N ASP A 315 1.83 -19.95 -22.29
CA ASP A 315 3.28 -20.13 -22.22
C ASP A 315 3.78 -20.34 -20.79
N ALA A 316 2.92 -20.16 -19.78
CA ALA A 316 3.29 -20.41 -18.39
C ALA A 316 3.43 -21.92 -18.13
N PRO A 317 4.47 -22.36 -17.40
CA PRO A 317 4.57 -23.75 -16.99
C PRO A 317 3.36 -24.13 -16.12
N PRO A 318 2.88 -25.39 -16.18
CA PRO A 318 1.82 -25.83 -15.30
C PRO A 318 2.25 -25.67 -13.85
N ALA A 319 1.40 -25.03 -13.04
CA ALA A 319 1.62 -24.92 -11.61
C ALA A 319 1.78 -26.34 -11.02
N ARG A 320 2.85 -26.57 -10.25
CA ARG A 320 3.01 -27.82 -9.53
C ARG A 320 1.94 -27.87 -8.44
N ALA A 321 1.19 -28.96 -8.36
CA ALA A 321 0.21 -29.14 -7.29
C ALA A 321 0.95 -29.13 -5.95
N ARG A 322 0.66 -28.12 -5.13
CA ARG A 322 1.18 -28.04 -3.77
C ARG A 322 0.26 -28.86 -2.87
N VAL A 323 0.81 -29.90 -2.25
CA VAL A 323 0.05 -30.83 -1.41
C VAL A 323 0.84 -31.08 -0.15
N ASN A 324 0.28 -30.70 0.98
CA ASN A 324 0.79 -31.08 2.28
C ASN A 324 0.49 -32.56 2.53
N ARG A 325 1.54 -33.36 2.80
CA ARG A 325 1.44 -34.81 2.99
C ARG A 325 1.52 -35.22 4.45
N ALA A 326 1.60 -34.27 5.37
CA ALA A 326 1.66 -34.59 6.79
C ALA A 326 0.39 -35.33 7.25
N PRO A 327 0.51 -36.31 8.16
CA PRO A 327 -0.64 -36.93 8.80
C PRO A 327 -1.50 -35.89 9.51
N ALA A 328 -2.82 -36.03 9.41
CA ALA A 328 -3.78 -35.12 10.02
C ALA A 328 -4.68 -35.89 11.01
N ARG A 329 -4.90 -35.32 12.20
CA ARG A 329 -5.82 -35.90 13.21
C ARG A 329 -7.30 -35.62 12.92
N VAL A 330 -7.58 -34.50 12.23
CA VAL A 330 -8.88 -34.18 11.65
C VAL A 330 -8.73 -33.95 10.15
N PRO A 331 -9.80 -34.04 9.34
CA PRO A 331 -9.71 -33.78 7.91
C PRO A 331 -9.08 -32.42 7.61
N TYR A 332 -7.94 -32.41 6.92
CA TYR A 332 -7.27 -31.17 6.52
C TYR A 332 -7.92 -30.57 5.27
N THR A 333 -9.06 -29.93 5.49
CA THR A 333 -9.89 -29.31 4.44
C THR A 333 -10.29 -27.91 4.88
N ARG A 334 -10.36 -26.95 3.94
CA ARG A 334 -10.80 -25.58 4.22
C ARG A 334 -12.12 -25.58 5.01
N GLY A 335 -12.11 -25.00 6.21
CA GLY A 335 -13.30 -24.90 7.05
C GLY A 335 -13.04 -25.06 8.55
N LEU A 336 -14.14 -25.04 9.31
CA LEU A 336 -14.16 -25.15 10.76
C LEU A 336 -14.31 -26.62 11.20
N HIS A 337 -13.41 -27.08 12.06
CA HIS A 337 -13.39 -28.44 12.58
C HIS A 337 -13.39 -28.44 14.10
N GLU A 338 -14.28 -29.21 14.71
CA GLU A 338 -14.24 -29.44 16.16
C GLU A 338 -13.09 -30.40 16.48
N VAL A 339 -12.17 -29.96 17.33
CA VAL A 339 -10.95 -30.71 17.68
C VAL A 339 -10.97 -31.24 19.12
N ALA A 340 -11.79 -30.63 19.97
CA ALA A 340 -12.15 -31.12 21.30
C ALA A 340 -13.50 -30.50 21.71
N ASP A 341 -14.06 -30.92 22.85
CA ASP A 341 -15.35 -30.40 23.34
C ASP A 341 -15.36 -28.87 23.41
N ARG A 342 -16.16 -28.27 22.51
CA ARG A 342 -16.30 -26.81 22.34
C ARG A 342 -14.99 -26.08 22.06
N VAL A 343 -14.08 -26.74 21.33
CA VAL A 343 -12.84 -26.15 20.82
C VAL A 343 -12.71 -26.49 19.34
N TRP A 344 -12.54 -25.47 18.49
CA TRP A 344 -12.49 -25.61 17.04
C TRP A 344 -11.19 -25.06 16.45
N ALA A 345 -10.76 -25.67 15.35
CA ALA A 345 -9.72 -25.17 14.47
C ALA A 345 -10.35 -24.76 13.13
N TRP A 346 -10.10 -23.52 12.71
CA TRP A 346 -10.28 -23.10 11.32
C TRP A 346 -9.02 -23.48 10.55
N THR A 347 -9.15 -24.28 9.49
CA THR A 347 -7.98 -24.75 8.72
C THR A 347 -8.02 -24.31 7.28
N LEU A 348 -6.84 -24.01 6.71
CA LEU A 348 -6.66 -23.55 5.33
C LEU A 348 -5.56 -24.35 4.61
N PRO A 349 -5.91 -25.43 3.86
CA PRO A 349 -4.96 -26.10 2.99
C PRO A 349 -4.49 -25.20 1.85
N ASP A 350 -3.24 -25.31 1.40
CA ASP A 350 -2.26 -26.34 1.77
C ASP A 350 -1.44 -26.05 3.04
N GLY A 351 -1.58 -24.86 3.62
CA GLY A 351 -0.80 -24.42 4.80
C GLY A 351 0.51 -23.74 4.44
N GLY A 352 0.71 -23.37 3.17
CA GLY A 352 1.85 -22.56 2.76
C GLY A 352 1.72 -21.09 3.17
N TYR A 353 2.52 -20.22 2.55
CA TYR A 353 2.45 -18.76 2.76
C TYR A 353 1.03 -18.19 2.82
N GLY A 354 0.69 -17.53 3.93
CA GLY A 354 -0.58 -16.83 4.12
C GLY A 354 -1.79 -17.73 4.40
N TRP A 355 -1.63 -19.05 4.31
CA TRP A 355 -2.68 -20.02 4.58
C TRP A 355 -2.51 -20.53 6.02
N SER A 356 -2.80 -19.67 6.98
CA SER A 356 -2.73 -19.97 8.41
C SER A 356 -4.02 -20.62 8.93
N ASN A 357 -3.90 -21.34 10.04
CA ASN A 357 -5.02 -21.79 10.83
C ASN A 357 -5.33 -20.78 11.94
N ALA A 358 -6.57 -20.81 12.42
CA ALA A 358 -7.03 -20.03 13.56
C ALA A 358 -7.85 -20.92 14.50
N GLY A 359 -8.19 -20.41 15.68
CA GLY A 359 -8.85 -21.17 16.74
C GLY A 359 -10.08 -20.49 17.33
N LEU A 360 -11.02 -21.30 17.85
CA LEU A 360 -12.12 -20.82 18.67
C LEU A 360 -12.28 -21.71 19.90
N VAL A 361 -12.30 -21.10 21.08
CA VAL A 361 -12.58 -21.76 22.37
C VAL A 361 -13.87 -21.18 22.91
N ALA A 362 -14.95 -21.97 22.99
CA ALA A 362 -16.23 -21.49 23.51
C ALA A 362 -16.52 -22.00 24.92
N GLY A 363 -16.77 -21.05 25.83
CA GLY A 363 -17.39 -21.27 27.12
C GLY A 363 -18.86 -20.88 27.13
N ASP A 364 -19.47 -20.86 28.30
CA ASP A 364 -20.85 -20.46 28.53
C ASP A 364 -21.01 -18.95 28.39
N GLY A 365 -21.58 -18.51 27.26
CA GLY A 365 -21.87 -17.11 26.97
C GLY A 365 -20.68 -16.25 26.54
N ALA A 366 -19.50 -16.85 26.33
CA ALA A 366 -18.30 -16.16 25.86
C ALA A 366 -17.38 -17.12 25.09
N SER A 367 -16.65 -16.59 24.12
CA SER A 367 -15.62 -17.31 23.36
C SER A 367 -14.33 -16.50 23.25
N LEU A 368 -13.21 -17.22 23.16
CA LEU A 368 -11.90 -16.71 22.79
C LEU A 368 -11.62 -17.10 21.34
N LEU A 369 -11.34 -16.10 20.50
CA LEU A 369 -10.74 -16.31 19.18
C LEU A 369 -9.21 -16.40 19.33
N VAL A 370 -8.57 -17.27 18.56
CA VAL A 370 -7.10 -17.34 18.45
C VAL A 370 -6.75 -17.02 17.01
N ASP A 371 -6.12 -15.86 16.81
CA ASP A 371 -5.74 -15.27 15.53
C ASP A 371 -6.87 -14.89 14.58
N THR A 372 -6.59 -13.92 13.72
CA THR A 372 -7.34 -13.67 12.48
C THR A 372 -6.55 -14.18 11.28
N LEU A 373 -6.90 -13.77 10.05
CA LEU A 373 -6.30 -14.32 8.83
C LEU A 373 -5.70 -13.23 7.94
N PHE A 374 -4.99 -13.66 6.89
CA PHE A 374 -4.10 -12.81 6.07
C PHE A 374 -4.77 -11.67 5.31
N ASP A 375 -6.05 -11.82 5.04
CA ASP A 375 -6.85 -10.76 4.45
C ASP A 375 -8.27 -10.72 5.04
N LEU A 376 -8.99 -9.66 4.66
CA LEU A 376 -10.35 -9.41 5.13
C LEU A 376 -11.36 -10.42 4.59
N ALA A 377 -11.14 -10.99 3.40
CA ALA A 377 -12.07 -11.93 2.80
C ALA A 377 -12.02 -13.29 3.52
N LEU A 378 -10.82 -13.80 3.78
CA LEU A 378 -10.58 -15.01 4.55
C LEU A 378 -11.10 -14.87 5.97
N THR A 379 -10.80 -13.74 6.63
CA THR A 379 -11.27 -13.51 8.00
C THR A 379 -12.79 -13.45 8.07
N ARG A 380 -13.47 -12.78 7.13
CA ARG A 380 -14.95 -12.76 7.09
C ARG A 380 -15.53 -14.16 6.92
N GLU A 381 -14.96 -14.97 6.01
CA GLU A 381 -15.42 -16.34 5.81
C GLU A 381 -15.27 -17.19 7.08
N MET A 382 -14.15 -17.08 7.77
CA MET A 382 -13.92 -17.75 9.04
C MET A 382 -14.95 -17.31 10.10
N LEU A 383 -15.11 -16.00 10.31
CA LEU A 383 -16.04 -15.46 11.30
C LEU A 383 -17.48 -15.87 10.98
N ASP A 384 -17.88 -15.89 9.70
CA ASP A 384 -19.18 -16.36 9.26
C ASP A 384 -19.39 -17.86 9.54
N ALA A 385 -18.37 -18.69 9.36
CA ALA A 385 -18.43 -20.11 9.68
C ALA A 385 -18.51 -20.37 11.21
N MET A 386 -17.99 -19.46 12.04
CA MET A 386 -18.06 -19.54 13.50
C MET A 386 -19.39 -19.04 14.08
N LYS A 387 -20.20 -18.26 13.33
CA LYS A 387 -21.49 -17.69 13.79
C LYS A 387 -22.43 -18.66 14.50
N PRO A 388 -22.65 -19.92 14.03
CA PRO A 388 -23.54 -20.85 14.73
C PRO A 388 -23.15 -21.14 16.18
N ILE A 389 -21.87 -20.94 16.53
CA ILE A 389 -21.33 -21.05 17.89
C ILE A 389 -21.39 -19.69 18.58
N THR A 390 -20.91 -18.64 17.91
CA THR A 390 -20.72 -17.32 18.51
C THR A 390 -22.01 -16.54 18.72
N ASP A 391 -23.12 -16.91 18.05
CA ASP A 391 -24.46 -16.39 18.37
C ASP A 391 -24.91 -16.76 19.80
N ARG A 392 -24.38 -17.85 20.36
CA ARG A 392 -24.68 -18.31 21.73
C ARG A 392 -23.58 -18.00 22.72
N ALA A 393 -22.34 -17.97 22.25
CA ALA A 393 -21.15 -17.67 23.02
C ALA A 393 -20.32 -16.63 22.25
N PRO A 394 -20.70 -15.34 22.30
CA PRO A 394 -20.04 -14.28 21.52
C PRO A 394 -18.54 -14.24 21.78
N ILE A 395 -17.77 -13.85 20.76
CA ILE A 395 -16.34 -13.60 20.93
C ILE A 395 -16.21 -12.38 21.84
N THR A 396 -15.64 -12.56 23.02
CA THR A 396 -15.37 -11.46 23.98
C THR A 396 -13.90 -11.07 23.97
N ASP A 397 -13.04 -12.04 23.65
CA ASP A 397 -11.59 -11.91 23.66
C ASP A 397 -11.01 -12.52 22.39
N ALA A 398 -9.90 -11.95 21.91
CA ALA A 398 -9.08 -12.55 20.86
C ALA A 398 -7.62 -12.55 21.33
N LEU A 399 -6.91 -13.68 21.26
CA LEU A 399 -5.45 -13.68 21.34
C LEU A 399 -4.89 -13.59 19.92
N ILE A 400 -3.95 -12.66 19.72
CA ILE A 400 -3.06 -12.65 18.57
C ILE A 400 -1.72 -13.26 18.99
N THR A 401 -1.34 -14.36 18.35
CA THR A 401 -0.19 -15.18 18.74
C THR A 401 1.13 -14.50 18.43
N HIS A 402 1.24 -13.85 17.27
CA HIS A 402 2.44 -13.15 16.80
C HIS A 402 2.08 -12.12 15.71
N SER A 403 3.08 -11.35 15.24
CA SER A 403 2.85 -10.11 14.47
C SER A 403 2.65 -10.30 12.96
N ASN A 404 2.72 -11.53 12.43
CA ASN A 404 2.57 -11.71 10.98
C ASN A 404 1.16 -11.35 10.50
N GLY A 405 1.09 -10.92 9.24
CA GLY A 405 -0.15 -10.49 8.62
C GLY A 405 -1.24 -11.56 8.59
N ASP A 406 -0.85 -12.83 8.41
CA ASP A 406 -1.74 -13.99 8.39
C ASP A 406 -2.32 -14.36 9.75
N HIS A 407 -2.01 -13.59 10.79
CA HIS A 407 -2.60 -13.71 12.12
C HIS A 407 -3.26 -12.39 12.61
N THR A 408 -3.03 -11.27 11.92
CA THR A 408 -3.34 -9.91 12.43
C THR A 408 -4.19 -9.06 11.49
N HIS A 409 -4.14 -9.26 10.18
CA HIS A 409 -4.77 -8.36 9.20
C HIS A 409 -6.30 -8.35 9.28
N GLY A 410 -6.90 -9.41 9.80
CA GLY A 410 -8.33 -9.50 10.01
C GLY A 410 -8.85 -8.82 11.27
N ASN A 411 -7.98 -8.35 12.18
CA ASN A 411 -8.36 -7.83 13.50
C ASN A 411 -9.42 -6.72 13.43
N GLN A 412 -9.39 -5.89 12.39
CA GLN A 412 -10.35 -4.80 12.20
C GLN A 412 -11.80 -5.27 12.02
N LEU A 413 -12.02 -6.54 11.69
CA LEU A 413 -13.35 -7.12 11.49
C LEU A 413 -13.99 -7.59 12.80
N LEU A 414 -13.21 -7.64 13.89
CA LEU A 414 -13.73 -7.96 15.21
C LEU A 414 -14.52 -6.76 15.73
N ASP A 415 -15.65 -7.04 16.41
CA ASP A 415 -16.46 -5.99 17.01
C ASP A 415 -15.60 -5.12 17.96
N PRO A 416 -15.82 -3.79 18.02
CA PRO A 416 -15.08 -2.92 18.94
C PRO A 416 -15.14 -3.36 20.41
N SER A 417 -16.16 -4.12 20.84
CA SER A 417 -16.24 -4.65 22.20
C SER A 417 -15.33 -5.85 22.46
N VAL A 418 -14.80 -6.51 21.42
CA VAL A 418 -13.85 -7.63 21.58
C VAL A 418 -12.54 -7.08 22.11
N ARG A 419 -12.04 -7.61 23.23
CA ARG A 419 -10.72 -7.28 23.74
C ARG A 419 -9.64 -8.07 23.01
N ILE A 420 -8.74 -7.38 22.32
CA ILE A 420 -7.58 -8.02 21.67
C ILE A 420 -6.43 -8.09 22.68
N ILE A 421 -5.89 -9.29 22.86
CA ILE A 421 -4.78 -9.62 23.74
C ILE A 421 -3.58 -10.04 22.88
N ALA A 422 -2.39 -9.54 23.18
CA ALA A 422 -1.15 -10.00 22.55
C ALA A 422 0.02 -9.94 23.54
N ALA A 423 1.11 -10.65 23.26
CA ALA A 423 2.35 -10.40 23.99
C ALA A 423 2.83 -8.96 23.71
N GLN A 424 3.56 -8.35 24.64
CA GLN A 424 4.05 -6.99 24.47
C GLN A 424 4.90 -6.84 23.20
N GLY A 425 5.83 -7.76 22.94
CA GLY A 425 6.66 -7.74 21.74
C GLY A 425 5.84 -7.88 20.45
N THR A 426 4.76 -8.67 20.47
CA THR A 426 3.84 -8.81 19.34
C THR A 426 3.13 -7.49 19.04
N ALA A 427 2.63 -6.80 20.07
CA ALA A 427 1.98 -5.50 19.91
C ALA A 427 2.96 -4.41 19.42
N GLU A 428 4.21 -4.45 19.89
CA GLU A 428 5.27 -3.55 19.43
C GLU A 428 5.64 -3.80 17.96
N GLU A 429 5.75 -5.06 17.52
CA GLU A 429 5.98 -5.41 16.12
C GLU A 429 4.78 -5.09 15.22
N ILE A 430 3.54 -5.24 15.70
CA ILE A 430 2.35 -4.81 14.93
C ILE A 430 2.36 -3.29 14.71
N ALA A 431 2.81 -2.51 15.71
CA ALA A 431 2.83 -1.05 15.64
C ALA A 431 3.92 -0.48 14.72
N HIS A 432 5.05 -1.19 14.57
CA HIS A 432 6.24 -0.69 13.85
C HIS A 432 6.72 -1.61 12.73
N GLY A 433 6.01 -2.70 12.49
CA GLY A 433 6.37 -3.72 11.53
C GLY A 433 5.93 -3.38 10.12
N MET A 434 5.93 -4.40 9.27
CA MET A 434 5.55 -4.23 7.87
C MET A 434 4.07 -3.88 7.73
N HIS A 435 3.78 -2.71 7.17
CA HIS A 435 2.42 -2.35 6.82
C HIS A 435 1.84 -3.29 5.75
N PRO A 436 0.55 -3.67 5.81
CA PRO A 436 -0.10 -4.56 4.84
C PRO A 436 0.06 -4.10 3.40
N GLU A 437 0.10 -2.78 3.17
CA GLU A 437 0.39 -2.19 1.87
C GLU A 437 1.70 -2.69 1.28
N MET A 438 2.76 -2.88 2.06
CA MET A 438 4.04 -3.36 1.53
C MET A 438 3.93 -4.75 0.90
N LEU A 439 2.98 -5.59 1.34
CA LEU A 439 2.71 -6.88 0.70
C LEU A 439 1.99 -6.71 -0.65
N ALA A 440 1.21 -5.64 -0.84
CA ALA A 440 0.66 -5.29 -2.15
C ALA A 440 1.76 -5.00 -3.18
N ARG A 441 2.97 -4.58 -2.76
CA ARG A 441 4.15 -4.47 -3.64
C ARG A 441 4.51 -5.81 -4.27
N LEU A 442 4.52 -6.88 -3.49
CA LEU A 442 4.82 -8.24 -3.96
C LEU A 442 3.79 -8.68 -5.01
N GLN A 443 2.60 -8.07 -4.97
CA GLN A 443 1.52 -8.26 -5.93
C GLN A 443 1.46 -7.20 -7.03
N THR A 444 2.41 -6.29 -7.22
CA THR A 444 2.34 -5.32 -8.35
C THR A 444 3.69 -5.05 -9.00
N ALA A 445 4.77 -5.16 -8.24
CA ALA A 445 6.12 -4.97 -8.74
C ALA A 445 6.53 -6.03 -9.76
N ASP A 446 7.40 -5.62 -10.67
CA ASP A 446 8.28 -6.51 -11.42
C ASP A 446 9.56 -6.70 -10.61
N LEU A 447 9.73 -7.91 -10.07
CA LEU A 447 10.86 -8.35 -9.27
C LEU A 447 11.88 -9.13 -10.11
N GLY A 448 11.77 -9.07 -11.44
CA GLY A 448 12.60 -9.83 -12.37
C GLY A 448 12.00 -11.21 -12.72
N PRO A 449 12.70 -11.98 -13.58
CA PRO A 449 12.12 -13.14 -14.26
C PRO A 449 11.74 -14.30 -13.33
N VAL A 450 12.38 -14.42 -12.17
CA VAL A 450 12.14 -15.52 -11.21
C VAL A 450 11.26 -15.06 -10.06
N ALA A 451 11.66 -13.98 -9.36
CA ALA A 451 10.96 -13.51 -8.17
C ALA A 451 9.55 -12.98 -8.46
N THR A 452 9.28 -12.43 -9.66
CA THR A 452 7.91 -12.03 -10.03
C THR A 452 6.99 -13.24 -10.03
N GLY A 453 7.34 -14.32 -10.73
CA GLY A 453 6.51 -15.54 -10.78
C GLY A 453 6.32 -16.15 -9.39
N TYR A 454 7.37 -16.18 -8.58
CA TYR A 454 7.34 -16.66 -7.20
C TYR A 454 6.36 -15.84 -6.34
N ALA A 455 6.51 -14.51 -6.29
CA ALA A 455 5.65 -13.65 -5.48
C ALA A 455 4.18 -13.72 -5.91
N ARG A 456 3.92 -13.87 -7.21
CA ARG A 456 2.56 -14.02 -7.78
C ARG A 456 1.89 -15.32 -7.32
N ASP A 457 2.64 -16.43 -7.35
CA ASP A 457 2.16 -17.73 -6.91
C ASP A 457 1.88 -17.76 -5.40
N ARG A 458 2.74 -17.12 -4.59
CA ARG A 458 2.59 -17.13 -3.13
C ARG A 458 1.56 -16.14 -2.62
N PHE A 459 1.56 -14.91 -3.14
CA PHE A 459 0.81 -13.80 -2.55
C PHE A 459 -0.33 -13.31 -3.42
N GLY A 460 -0.36 -13.62 -4.72
CA GLY A 460 -1.33 -13.06 -5.68
C GLY A 460 -2.79 -13.46 -5.45
N HIS A 461 -3.05 -14.38 -4.52
CA HIS A 461 -4.39 -14.86 -4.17
C HIS A 461 -5.07 -14.05 -3.05
N PHE A 462 -4.32 -13.22 -2.33
CA PHE A 462 -4.80 -12.46 -1.18
C PHE A 462 -5.18 -11.02 -1.57
N GLY A 463 -6.04 -10.38 -0.78
CA GLY A 463 -6.43 -8.98 -0.97
C GLY A 463 -5.91 -8.08 0.15
N PHE A 464 -4.84 -7.31 -0.09
CA PHE A 464 -4.27 -6.44 0.95
C PHE A 464 -4.86 -5.02 1.01
N GLY A 465 -5.70 -4.64 0.04
CA GLY A 465 -6.34 -3.32 0.02
C GLY A 465 -7.38 -3.13 1.13
N GLY A 466 -7.39 -1.95 1.75
CA GLY A 466 -8.36 -1.56 2.78
C GLY A 466 -8.15 -2.21 4.16
N ILE A 467 -6.97 -2.78 4.39
CA ILE A 467 -6.57 -3.28 5.71
C ILE A 467 -6.03 -2.11 6.53
N THR A 468 -6.69 -1.83 7.64
CA THR A 468 -6.22 -0.98 8.74
C THR A 468 -5.88 -1.89 9.92
N VAL A 469 -4.64 -1.82 10.38
CA VAL A 469 -4.17 -2.69 11.46
C VAL A 469 -4.81 -2.28 12.79
N ARG A 470 -5.59 -3.18 13.40
CA ARG A 470 -6.10 -3.04 14.77
C ARG A 470 -5.18 -3.81 15.73
N ASN A 471 -4.49 -3.08 16.60
CA ASN A 471 -3.53 -3.62 17.56
C ASN A 471 -4.23 -4.08 18.86
N ALA A 472 -3.46 -4.65 19.80
CA ALA A 472 -3.92 -5.18 21.07
C ALA A 472 -4.43 -4.08 22.03
N ASP A 473 -5.54 -4.38 22.70
CA ASP A 473 -6.12 -3.57 23.78
C ASP A 473 -5.48 -3.89 25.13
N GLN A 474 -4.96 -5.12 25.29
CA GLN A 474 -4.27 -5.59 26.48
C GLN A 474 -3.00 -6.36 26.09
N THR A 475 -1.89 -6.06 26.74
CA THR A 475 -0.64 -6.80 26.57
C THR A 475 -0.28 -7.66 27.78
N PHE A 476 0.57 -8.67 27.57
CA PHE A 476 1.22 -9.43 28.64
C PHE A 476 2.68 -9.73 28.28
N GLU A 477 3.52 -9.97 29.28
CA GLU A 477 4.96 -10.22 29.03
C GLU A 477 5.27 -11.70 28.82
N ARG A 478 4.99 -12.53 29.84
CA ARG A 478 5.38 -13.96 29.85
C ARG A 478 4.18 -14.90 29.84
N GLN A 479 3.21 -14.65 30.72
CA GLN A 479 2.03 -15.48 30.82
C GLN A 479 0.83 -14.67 31.30
N LEU A 480 -0.35 -15.05 30.84
CA LEU A 480 -1.62 -14.53 31.32
C LEU A 480 -2.62 -15.69 31.39
N THR A 481 -3.36 -15.80 32.49
CA THR A 481 -4.50 -16.72 32.57
C THR A 481 -5.78 -15.91 32.47
N ILE A 482 -6.66 -16.30 31.55
CA ILE A 482 -7.99 -15.72 31.42
C ILE A 482 -9.05 -16.80 31.63
N GLU A 483 -10.27 -16.35 31.85
CA GLU A 483 -11.45 -17.19 32.04
C GLU A 483 -12.45 -16.89 30.93
N VAL A 484 -12.92 -17.93 30.25
CA VAL A 484 -13.80 -17.83 29.08
C VAL A 484 -15.03 -18.70 29.34
N GLY A 485 -16.10 -18.10 29.85
CA GLY A 485 -17.38 -18.77 30.07
C GLY A 485 -17.29 -20.08 30.88
N GLY A 486 -16.59 -20.04 32.00
CA GLY A 486 -16.30 -21.14 32.92
C GLY A 486 -15.00 -21.90 32.63
N ARG A 487 -14.29 -21.60 31.54
CA ARG A 487 -13.10 -22.33 31.09
C ARG A 487 -11.82 -21.58 31.43
N ARG A 488 -10.80 -22.31 31.91
CA ARG A 488 -9.50 -21.71 32.19
C ARG A 488 -8.64 -21.77 30.92
N VAL A 489 -8.13 -20.62 30.49
CA VAL A 489 -7.24 -20.53 29.32
C VAL A 489 -5.91 -19.89 29.73
N GLU A 490 -4.81 -20.52 29.37
CA GLU A 490 -3.45 -20.07 29.66
C GLU A 490 -2.80 -19.56 28.37
N LEU A 491 -2.40 -18.29 28.38
CA LEU A 491 -1.66 -17.64 27.29
C LEU A 491 -0.19 -17.58 27.72
N LEU A 492 0.70 -18.13 26.91
CA LEU A 492 2.13 -18.20 27.22
C LEU A 492 2.91 -17.59 26.06
N ASN A 493 3.75 -16.60 26.34
CA ASN A 493 4.71 -16.07 25.37
C ASN A 493 6.00 -16.89 25.49
N LEU A 494 6.33 -17.61 24.43
CA LEU A 494 7.51 -18.48 24.33
C LEU A 494 8.58 -17.91 23.39
N GLY A 495 8.34 -16.72 22.82
CA GLY A 495 9.29 -16.00 21.97
C GLY A 495 10.36 -15.23 22.76
N PRO A 496 11.31 -14.59 22.06
CA PRO A 496 11.42 -14.51 20.61
C PRO A 496 11.84 -15.85 19.98
N ALA A 497 11.21 -16.22 18.87
CA ALA A 497 11.48 -17.43 18.11
C ALA A 497 11.18 -17.23 16.62
N HIS A 498 9.92 -17.36 16.22
CA HIS A 498 9.51 -17.09 14.84
C HIS A 498 9.52 -15.57 14.57
N THR A 499 8.94 -14.79 15.48
CA THR A 499 8.97 -13.32 15.53
C THR A 499 9.62 -12.83 16.84
N ALA A 500 9.55 -11.52 17.16
CA ALA A 500 10.09 -11.03 18.43
C ALA A 500 9.27 -11.48 19.66
N ALA A 501 8.02 -11.91 19.49
CA ALA A 501 7.24 -12.56 20.52
C ALA A 501 6.20 -13.52 19.92
N ASP A 502 6.17 -14.74 20.43
CA ASP A 502 5.37 -15.83 19.89
C ASP A 502 4.59 -16.50 21.02
N SER A 503 3.27 -16.32 20.99
CA SER A 503 2.37 -16.78 22.04
C SER A 503 1.63 -18.05 21.66
N VAL A 504 1.35 -18.90 22.66
CA VAL A 504 0.51 -20.10 22.54
C VAL A 504 -0.68 -20.01 23.48
N VAL A 505 -1.78 -20.67 23.11
CA VAL A 505 -3.01 -20.80 23.92
C VAL A 505 -3.17 -22.23 24.36
N HIS A 506 -3.08 -22.47 25.66
CA HIS A 506 -3.33 -23.77 26.26
C HIS A 506 -4.69 -23.79 26.95
N VAL A 507 -5.51 -24.79 26.63
CA VAL A 507 -6.81 -25.06 27.25
C VAL A 507 -6.70 -26.39 28.00
N PRO A 508 -6.25 -26.38 29.27
CA PRO A 508 -5.84 -27.60 29.97
C PRO A 508 -6.97 -28.62 30.07
N GLU A 509 -8.21 -28.19 30.34
CA GLU A 509 -9.31 -29.14 30.52
C GLU A 509 -9.73 -29.84 29.21
N ALA A 510 -9.46 -29.22 28.06
CA ALA A 510 -9.68 -29.82 26.75
C ALA A 510 -8.45 -30.58 26.23
N GLY A 511 -7.28 -30.38 26.84
CA GLY A 511 -6.00 -30.90 26.36
C GLY A 511 -5.63 -30.38 24.97
N VAL A 512 -5.99 -29.12 24.66
CA VAL A 512 -5.74 -28.46 23.37
C VAL A 512 -4.71 -27.34 23.52
N LEU A 513 -3.77 -27.28 22.58
CA LEU A 513 -2.80 -26.20 22.44
C LEU A 513 -2.91 -25.56 21.05
N PHE A 514 -3.11 -24.25 20.98
CA PHE A 514 -2.93 -23.48 19.75
C PHE A 514 -1.52 -22.90 19.77
N ALA A 515 -0.71 -23.27 18.78
CA ALA A 515 0.73 -22.99 18.78
C ALA A 515 1.14 -21.76 17.96
N GLY A 516 0.23 -21.17 17.18
CA GLY A 516 0.58 -20.16 16.18
C GLY A 516 1.74 -20.64 15.29
N ASP A 517 2.56 -19.71 14.82
CA ASP A 517 3.71 -20.03 13.97
C ASP A 517 4.93 -20.56 14.74
N LEU A 518 4.78 -20.96 16.00
CA LEU A 518 5.76 -21.87 16.59
C LEU A 518 5.66 -23.29 16.02
N LEU A 519 4.64 -23.57 15.21
CA LEU A 519 4.43 -24.89 14.61
C LEU A 519 3.98 -24.82 13.14
N PHE A 520 4.78 -25.42 12.26
CA PHE A 520 4.48 -25.64 10.84
C PHE A 520 4.50 -27.15 10.56
N ILE A 521 3.35 -27.75 10.24
CA ILE A 521 3.23 -29.21 10.07
C ILE A 521 3.23 -29.59 8.60
N GLY A 522 4.28 -30.30 8.17
CA GLY A 522 4.47 -30.64 6.75
C GLY A 522 4.84 -29.44 5.86
N CYS A 523 5.11 -28.29 6.47
CA CYS A 523 5.59 -27.07 5.85
C CYS A 523 6.90 -26.66 6.54
N THR A 524 7.84 -26.10 5.79
CA THR A 524 9.11 -25.61 6.34
C THR A 524 8.86 -24.37 7.21
N PRO A 525 9.26 -24.40 8.51
CA PRO A 525 9.24 -23.21 9.36
C PRO A 525 10.11 -22.08 8.78
N ILE A 526 9.78 -20.84 9.09
CA ILE A 526 10.60 -19.68 8.72
C ILE A 526 11.01 -18.90 9.97
N VAL A 527 12.28 -18.55 10.12
CA VAL A 527 12.83 -17.91 11.31
C VAL A 527 13.12 -16.44 10.99
N TRP A 528 12.18 -15.53 11.26
CA TRP A 528 12.39 -14.10 11.01
C TRP A 528 13.26 -13.45 12.08
N SER A 529 13.03 -13.79 13.35
CA SER A 529 13.71 -13.16 14.49
C SER A 529 14.76 -14.05 15.15
N GLY A 530 14.40 -15.30 15.49
CA GLY A 530 15.27 -16.18 16.27
C GLY A 530 15.55 -15.67 17.69
N PRO A 531 16.56 -16.21 18.39
CA PRO A 531 17.46 -17.26 17.93
C PRO A 531 16.78 -18.63 17.79
N ILE A 532 17.30 -19.49 16.92
CA ILE A 532 16.74 -20.84 16.70
C ILE A 532 16.71 -21.66 18.00
N GLU A 533 17.69 -21.52 18.89
CA GLU A 533 17.69 -22.21 20.19
C GLU A 533 16.50 -21.85 21.08
N ASN A 534 16.02 -20.60 21.02
CA ASN A 534 14.83 -20.22 21.77
C ASN A 534 13.59 -20.94 21.24
N TRP A 535 13.49 -21.12 19.92
CA TRP A 535 12.40 -21.88 19.33
C TRP A 535 12.47 -23.37 19.72
N ILE A 536 13.67 -23.95 19.77
CA ILE A 536 13.85 -25.32 20.29
C ILE A 536 13.35 -25.41 21.76
N ALA A 537 13.69 -24.42 22.59
CA ALA A 537 13.21 -24.34 23.97
C ALA A 537 11.69 -24.13 24.06
N ALA A 538 11.10 -23.37 23.14
CA ALA A 538 9.66 -23.21 23.03
C ALA A 538 8.97 -24.54 22.69
N CYS A 539 9.53 -25.34 21.77
CA CYS A 539 9.05 -26.69 21.50
C CYS A 539 9.12 -27.58 22.76
N ASP A 540 10.21 -27.52 23.53
CA ASP A 540 10.34 -28.28 24.78
C ASP A 540 9.30 -27.83 25.83
N ALA A 541 9.03 -26.53 25.94
CA ALA A 541 7.98 -25.99 26.80
C ALA A 541 6.58 -26.48 26.38
N MET A 542 6.26 -26.48 25.09
CA MET A 542 4.99 -26.97 24.58
C MET A 542 4.80 -28.48 24.80
N ILE A 543 5.86 -29.29 24.66
CA ILE A 543 5.82 -30.73 24.97
C ILE A 543 5.52 -30.96 26.46
N ALA A 544 6.09 -30.12 27.34
CA ALA A 544 5.89 -30.22 28.78
C ALA A 544 4.47 -29.88 29.24
N LEU A 545 3.65 -29.24 28.40
CA LEU A 545 2.22 -29.03 28.65
C LEU A 545 1.39 -30.31 28.43
N GLU A 546 1.97 -31.34 27.82
CA GLU A 546 1.34 -32.62 27.50
C GLU A 546 0.02 -32.50 26.70
N PRO A 547 -0.04 -31.70 25.61
CA PRO A 547 -1.25 -31.53 24.84
C PRO A 547 -1.64 -32.81 24.09
N SER A 548 -2.93 -33.13 24.12
CA SER A 548 -3.50 -34.26 23.36
C SER A 548 -3.81 -33.90 21.91
N VAL A 549 -4.02 -32.61 21.65
CA VAL A 549 -4.32 -32.01 20.35
C VAL A 549 -3.57 -30.69 20.24
N VAL A 550 -2.93 -30.46 19.09
CA VAL A 550 -2.19 -29.24 18.80
C VAL A 550 -2.67 -28.67 17.48
N VAL A 551 -3.10 -27.42 17.48
CA VAL A 551 -3.46 -26.64 16.29
C VAL A 551 -2.24 -25.78 15.91
N PRO A 552 -1.51 -26.12 14.82
CA PRO A 552 -0.40 -25.31 14.35
C PRO A 552 -0.90 -24.02 13.69
N GLY A 553 -0.03 -23.02 13.53
CA GLY A 553 -0.27 -21.87 12.66
C GLY A 553 -0.37 -22.30 11.20
N HIS A 554 0.41 -23.29 10.77
CA HIS A 554 0.35 -23.82 9.40
C HIS A 554 0.33 -25.35 9.33
N GLY A 555 -0.49 -25.90 8.44
CA GLY A 555 -0.59 -27.35 8.22
C GLY A 555 -1.71 -28.02 9.03
N PRO A 556 -1.80 -29.36 9.01
CA PRO A 556 -2.87 -30.09 9.68
C PRO A 556 -2.73 -30.11 11.21
N VAL A 557 -3.88 -30.22 11.90
CA VAL A 557 -3.96 -30.47 13.35
C VAL A 557 -3.22 -31.76 13.71
N THR A 558 -2.43 -31.68 14.77
CA THR A 558 -1.44 -32.68 15.18
C THR A 558 -1.47 -32.91 16.70
N ASP A 559 -0.40 -33.45 17.26
CA ASP A 559 -0.14 -33.66 18.68
C ASP A 559 1.34 -33.37 19.02
N SER A 560 1.82 -33.89 20.15
CA SER A 560 3.22 -33.74 20.57
C SER A 560 4.26 -34.29 19.57
N ASP A 561 3.91 -35.23 18.69
CA ASP A 561 4.82 -35.71 17.65
C ASP A 561 5.06 -34.66 16.57
N GLY A 562 4.06 -33.85 16.25
CA GLY A 562 4.22 -32.68 15.38
C GLY A 562 5.20 -31.66 15.96
N ILE A 563 5.12 -31.40 17.26
CA ILE A 563 6.07 -30.52 17.97
C ILE A 563 7.49 -31.08 17.90
N ARG A 564 7.65 -32.39 18.12
CA ARG A 564 8.96 -33.06 18.01
C ARG A 564 9.54 -32.99 16.60
N ALA A 565 8.72 -33.09 15.56
CA ALA A 565 9.16 -32.99 14.18
C ALA A 565 9.72 -31.58 13.86
N VAL A 566 9.01 -30.52 14.26
CA VAL A 566 9.49 -29.13 14.09
C VAL A 566 10.76 -28.89 14.90
N ARG A 567 10.81 -29.34 16.14
CA ARG A 567 12.03 -29.28 16.97
C ARG A 567 13.21 -30.00 16.29
N GLY A 568 12.98 -31.19 15.74
CA GLY A 568 13.98 -31.96 15.01
C GLY A 568 14.51 -31.22 13.79
N TYR A 569 13.63 -30.58 13.03
CA TYR A 569 14.02 -29.70 11.92
C TYR A 569 14.92 -28.56 12.41
N LEU A 570 14.53 -27.86 13.47
CA LEU A 570 15.26 -26.73 14.06
C LEU A 570 16.67 -27.10 14.52
N VAL A 571 16.83 -28.29 15.11
CA VAL A 571 18.14 -28.84 15.43
C VAL A 571 18.95 -29.13 14.16
N HIS A 572 18.33 -29.81 13.18
CA HIS A 572 18.99 -30.21 11.94
C HIS A 572 19.57 -29.01 11.17
N ILE A 573 18.80 -27.95 10.92
CA ILE A 573 19.35 -26.81 10.16
C ILE A 573 20.38 -26.01 10.96
N SER A 574 20.28 -25.98 12.29
CA SER A 574 21.32 -25.38 13.14
C SER A 574 22.65 -26.13 13.00
N GLU A 575 22.61 -27.46 13.07
CA GLU A 575 23.80 -28.31 12.90
C GLU A 575 24.41 -28.18 11.50
N GLN A 576 23.58 -28.13 10.45
CA GLN A 576 24.05 -27.92 9.08
C GLN A 576 24.72 -26.54 8.89
N ALA A 577 24.08 -25.48 9.38
CA ALA A 577 24.61 -24.12 9.30
C ALA A 577 25.94 -23.99 10.06
N GLU A 578 26.03 -24.52 11.28
CA GLU A 578 27.28 -24.51 12.06
C GLU A 578 28.39 -25.33 11.42
N ALA A 579 28.06 -26.46 10.79
CA ALA A 579 29.03 -27.27 10.07
C ALA A 579 29.58 -26.54 8.83
N ALA A 580 28.74 -25.79 8.11
CA ALA A 580 29.15 -24.94 7.00
C ALA A 580 30.00 -23.74 7.49
N TYR A 581 29.56 -23.07 8.55
CA TYR A 581 30.27 -21.93 9.14
C TYR A 581 31.68 -22.33 9.62
N ARG A 582 31.83 -23.49 10.30
CA ARG A 582 33.14 -24.03 10.72
C ARG A 582 34.08 -24.35 9.55
N LYS A 583 33.55 -24.57 8.34
CA LYS A 583 34.36 -24.75 7.12
C LYS A 583 34.76 -23.43 6.47
N GLY A 584 34.35 -22.29 7.02
CA GLY A 584 34.63 -20.96 6.48
C GLY A 584 33.75 -20.57 5.30
N LEU A 585 32.61 -21.27 5.09
CA LEU A 585 31.66 -20.93 4.03
C LEU A 585 30.80 -19.74 4.46
N SER A 586 30.54 -18.84 3.52
CA SER A 586 29.54 -17.78 3.67
C SER A 586 28.11 -18.36 3.77
N PHE A 587 27.15 -17.56 4.24
CA PHE A 587 25.76 -18.02 4.36
C PHE A 587 25.16 -18.37 3.00
N VAL A 588 25.54 -17.66 1.92
CA VAL A 588 25.10 -17.95 0.55
C VAL A 588 25.60 -19.32 0.11
N GLU A 589 26.90 -19.60 0.31
CA GLU A 589 27.47 -20.92 0.00
C GLU A 589 26.85 -22.04 0.85
N ALA A 590 26.52 -21.76 2.12
CA ALA A 590 25.86 -22.71 3.00
C ALA A 590 24.44 -23.05 2.53
N VAL A 591 23.68 -22.06 2.06
CA VAL A 591 22.34 -22.23 1.48
C VAL A 591 22.38 -23.11 0.23
N ASP A 592 23.41 -22.99 -0.61
CA ASP A 592 23.52 -23.78 -1.84
C ASP A 592 23.74 -25.28 -1.54
N ILE A 593 24.56 -25.58 -0.53
CA ILE A 593 24.94 -26.96 -0.18
C ILE A 593 24.05 -27.59 0.88
N ILE A 594 23.02 -26.90 1.35
CA ILE A 594 22.18 -27.37 2.46
C ILE A 594 21.51 -28.70 2.11
N ASP A 595 21.67 -29.67 3.00
CA ASP A 595 20.95 -30.94 2.96
C ASP A 595 19.78 -30.86 3.94
N LEU A 596 18.56 -30.96 3.42
CA LEU A 596 17.33 -30.96 4.21
C LEU A 596 16.97 -32.35 4.75
N GLY A 597 17.66 -33.42 4.33
CA GLY A 597 17.38 -34.77 4.77
C GLY A 597 15.91 -35.16 4.60
N GLU A 598 15.30 -35.69 5.66
CA GLU A 598 13.88 -36.08 5.64
C GLU A 598 12.90 -34.91 5.47
N TYR A 599 13.33 -33.68 5.79
CA TYR A 599 12.52 -32.46 5.69
C TYR A 599 12.44 -31.90 4.26
N ALA A 600 13.20 -32.45 3.30
CA ALA A 600 13.23 -32.00 1.92
C ALA A 600 11.86 -32.07 1.20
N THR A 601 10.95 -32.89 1.73
CA THR A 601 9.59 -33.08 1.18
C THR A 601 8.54 -32.15 1.76
N TRP A 602 8.89 -31.33 2.75
CA TRP A 602 7.97 -30.36 3.33
C TRP A 602 7.70 -29.23 2.33
N LEU A 603 6.49 -28.67 2.40
CA LEU A 603 6.11 -27.53 1.58
C LEU A 603 6.99 -26.31 1.88
N ASP A 604 7.21 -25.49 0.86
CA ASP A 604 7.93 -24.22 0.94
C ASP A 604 9.37 -24.33 1.48
N SER A 605 10.07 -25.38 1.03
CA SER A 605 11.45 -25.67 1.44
C SER A 605 12.43 -24.53 1.19
N GLU A 606 12.11 -23.59 0.29
CA GLU A 606 12.89 -22.38 0.07
C GLU A 606 12.99 -21.48 1.31
N ARG A 607 12.10 -21.61 2.29
CA ARG A 607 12.21 -20.92 3.59
C ARG A 607 13.51 -21.22 4.34
N VAL A 608 14.20 -22.32 4.00
CA VAL A 608 15.53 -22.65 4.54
C VAL A 608 16.55 -21.53 4.31
N VAL A 609 16.42 -20.75 3.22
CA VAL A 609 17.32 -19.62 2.94
C VAL A 609 17.33 -18.63 4.10
N VAL A 610 16.14 -18.28 4.61
CA VAL A 610 15.98 -17.37 5.74
C VAL A 610 16.50 -18.01 7.03
N ASN A 611 16.25 -19.31 7.23
CA ASN A 611 16.69 -20.00 8.44
C ASN A 611 18.22 -20.10 8.55
N ILE A 612 18.90 -20.40 7.43
CA ILE A 612 20.37 -20.43 7.38
C ILE A 612 20.92 -19.01 7.54
N TYR A 613 20.32 -18.02 6.87
CA TYR A 613 20.69 -16.62 7.03
C TYR A 613 20.62 -16.18 8.50
N GLN A 614 19.50 -16.47 9.18
CA GLN A 614 19.29 -16.07 10.55
C GLN A 614 20.27 -16.80 11.49
N ARG A 615 20.51 -18.09 11.28
CA ARG A 615 21.53 -18.82 12.05
C ARG A 615 22.94 -18.24 11.86
N TYR A 616 23.29 -17.81 10.65
CA TYR A 616 24.56 -17.14 10.39
C TYR A 616 24.67 -15.80 11.11
N ARG A 617 23.57 -15.04 11.24
CA ARG A 617 23.55 -13.81 12.05
C ARG A 617 23.74 -14.05 13.54
N GLU A 618 23.27 -15.18 14.05
CA GLU A 618 23.46 -15.60 15.45
C GLU A 618 24.92 -16.00 15.71
N LEU A 619 25.55 -16.70 14.76
CA LEU A 619 26.95 -17.14 14.85
C LEU A 619 27.94 -15.98 14.63
N ASP A 620 27.61 -15.05 13.73
CA ASP A 620 28.47 -13.92 13.36
C ASP A 620 27.65 -12.63 13.18
N PRO A 621 27.71 -11.69 14.14
CA PRO A 621 27.07 -10.39 14.04
C PRO A 621 27.53 -9.54 12.85
N ALA A 622 28.68 -9.85 12.23
CA ALA A 622 29.18 -9.18 11.03
C ALA A 622 28.55 -9.70 9.73
N THR A 623 27.72 -10.75 9.78
CA THR A 623 26.94 -11.23 8.63
C THR A 623 26.10 -10.08 8.06
N PRO A 624 26.21 -9.75 6.75
CA PRO A 624 25.50 -8.61 6.17
C PRO A 624 23.99 -8.66 6.39
N ARG A 625 23.39 -7.53 6.74
CA ARG A 625 21.93 -7.41 6.79
C ARG A 625 21.34 -7.52 5.39
N GLN A 626 20.27 -8.30 5.27
CA GLN A 626 19.50 -8.47 4.05
C GLN A 626 18.14 -7.83 4.24
N GLU A 627 17.71 -7.08 3.23
CA GLU A 627 16.35 -6.58 3.14
C GLU A 627 15.38 -7.73 2.86
N LEU A 628 14.13 -7.63 3.30
CA LEU A 628 13.13 -8.69 3.11
C LEU A 628 12.98 -9.09 1.65
N LEU A 629 12.92 -8.10 0.74
CA LEU A 629 12.79 -8.37 -0.69
C LEU A 629 14.02 -9.10 -1.26
N GLY A 630 15.20 -8.82 -0.70
CA GLY A 630 16.43 -9.55 -1.02
C GLY A 630 16.32 -11.02 -0.61
N LEU A 631 15.87 -11.29 0.61
CA LEU A 631 15.65 -12.66 1.09
C LEU A 631 14.60 -13.40 0.24
N LEU A 632 13.46 -12.78 -0.07
CA LEU A 632 12.44 -13.36 -0.94
C LEU A 632 12.98 -13.66 -2.35
N THR A 633 13.85 -12.80 -2.89
CA THR A 633 14.50 -13.04 -4.18
C THR A 633 15.43 -14.25 -4.11
N MET A 634 16.24 -14.36 -3.06
CA MET A 634 17.12 -15.52 -2.84
C MET A 634 16.32 -16.82 -2.67
N GLN A 635 15.17 -16.78 -1.99
CA GLN A 635 14.25 -17.92 -1.86
C GLN A 635 13.70 -18.35 -3.23
N ALA A 636 13.27 -17.39 -4.04
CA ALA A 636 12.76 -17.65 -5.38
C ALA A 636 13.83 -18.29 -6.29
N GLU A 637 15.06 -17.78 -6.24
CA GLU A 637 16.20 -18.31 -6.99
C GLU A 637 16.59 -19.72 -6.52
N TRP A 638 16.65 -19.94 -5.20
CA TRP A 638 16.94 -21.26 -4.63
C TRP A 638 15.91 -22.31 -5.07
N LEU A 639 14.62 -21.94 -5.08
CA LEU A 639 13.56 -22.82 -5.53
C LEU A 639 13.64 -23.11 -7.03
N ALA A 640 13.96 -22.10 -7.85
CA ALA A 640 14.06 -22.24 -9.30
C ALA A 640 15.21 -23.15 -9.75
N ASN A 641 16.27 -23.26 -8.94
CA ASN A 641 17.45 -24.07 -9.24
C ASN A 641 17.28 -25.57 -8.88
N ARG A 642 16.13 -26.00 -8.35
CA ARG A 642 15.94 -27.36 -7.79
C ARG A 642 14.78 -28.18 -8.39
#